data_AF-A0A6A4YJZ7-F1
#
_entry.id   AF-A0A6A4YJZ7-F1
#
_cell.length_a   1.000
_cell.length_b   1.000
_cell.length_c   1.000
_cell.angle_alpha   90.00
_cell.angle_beta   90.00
_cell.angle_gamma   90.00
#
_symmetry.space_group_name_H-M   'P 1'
#
loop_
_entity.id
_entity.type
_entity.pdbx_description
1 polymer ?
#
loop_
_entity_poly.entity_id
_entity_poly.type
_entity_poly.pdbx_seq_one_letter_code
_entity_poly.pdbx_strand_id
1 'polypeptide(L)'
;MGDKQHRYNPSETATEDESIDFVRNPRAASPRSPYSPAKTERVHPCSQEEFDGLANDGGVDATEDIPHGDDDAARPAEHRASLTGNGRKSILAGVVHYANSNASDAPVKIDNEMSTREKIEAAGGLVYLVFTIVLSFVYLATLTPTMANDLWWVGFNASGAQSYLIDFVNMQLNFRANGTLDLTANRYGIAKDYSNYYTPLQISTTYARSVITENVRELRGIIPSLMLYTTPTNVQTQFCWVDFNRTWEVAHTDARQARCYARYIDNGAVYWESMCRLIDWNAWQATSQSSFDIAIGNTLRQTPAGYQWLNQTAYGYKNLDAEVAYWVSMGVTKFELQFTNSYIWGVSETISVSNAFGGSQSISIKRVTSASRGALWTTDKMGWGPWNDFILSNAYKVSFVRSDPTNQRFAWPCDYADYVANPATYDCQPCNSPWNPYPGYCDVPDFDRIVGLTETPNVVMTRYFIGPIGSIDVFNKLTPPSLRILFETFQDAVASLMQTNDAFYNAMMLIPSLSADPVPASWQGGQIQYLGGDPTCLTRTAMPYVQSSFAFDVACATQQRNTILLHKLNVLFAIVASGVHSPNALIQLCSLCPTKASACTSVVTAAVSAWTIFDQAAPEMNALNSQIKAAMKDLDAQAISIIQFAVNNTGNSVFYNFLQQQLVSIPPAQWNFFGWLYMYDWVQGTREVVSFEGDVTTLMLMSDPYTPNINQAQALEVPQSACQYL
;
A
#
# COMPACT_ATOMS: atom_id res chain seq x y z
N MET A 1 -55.27 -71.51 -12.09
CA MET A 1 -55.76 -70.84 -10.87
C MET A 1 -54.62 -70.01 -10.29
N GLY A 2 -54.56 -68.69 -10.24
CA GLY A 2 -55.32 -67.55 -10.77
C GLY A 2 -54.46 -66.29 -10.51
N ASP A 3 -54.45 -65.38 -11.48
CA ASP A 3 -53.98 -63.96 -11.54
C ASP A 3 -52.62 -63.53 -10.94
N LYS A 4 -51.62 -63.19 -11.79
CA LYS A 4 -51.25 -61.83 -12.33
C LYS A 4 -50.74 -60.89 -11.22
N GLN A 5 -49.57 -60.23 -11.29
CA GLN A 5 -48.99 -59.50 -12.42
C GLN A 5 -47.51 -59.11 -12.11
N HIS A 6 -46.67 -59.23 -13.14
CA HIS A 6 -45.35 -58.60 -13.42
C HIS A 6 -44.44 -58.08 -12.29
N ARG A 7 -43.32 -58.80 -12.07
CA ARG A 7 -42.00 -58.19 -11.80
C ARG A 7 -41.13 -58.38 -13.04
N TYR A 8 -40.68 -57.29 -13.64
CA TYR A 8 -39.68 -57.29 -14.71
C TYR A 8 -38.47 -56.50 -14.19
N ASN A 9 -37.30 -57.13 -14.25
CA ASN A 9 -36.00 -56.49 -14.10
C ASN A 9 -35.62 -55.92 -15.48
N PRO A 10 -34.94 -54.76 -15.55
CA PRO A 10 -33.66 -54.80 -16.26
C PRO A 10 -32.56 -53.88 -15.68
N SER A 11 -31.36 -54.24 -16.12
CA SER A 11 -30.02 -53.66 -15.98
C SER A 11 -29.82 -52.21 -16.44
N GLU A 12 -28.76 -51.60 -15.88
CA GLU A 12 -27.87 -50.55 -16.42
C GLU A 12 -28.47 -49.31 -17.10
N THR A 13 -28.29 -48.14 -16.45
CA THR A 13 -27.84 -46.90 -17.11
C THR A 13 -27.32 -45.88 -16.08
N ALA A 14 -26.30 -45.15 -16.50
CA ALA A 14 -25.58 -44.10 -15.79
C ALA A 14 -26.45 -42.93 -15.35
N THR A 15 -26.04 -42.25 -14.27
CA THR A 15 -26.24 -40.82 -14.08
C THR A 15 -24.96 -40.22 -13.54
N GLU A 16 -24.30 -39.42 -14.40
CA GLU A 16 -23.23 -38.51 -14.06
C GLU A 16 -23.73 -37.51 -13.00
N ASP A 17 -22.96 -37.39 -11.93
CA ASP A 17 -23.12 -36.37 -10.89
C ASP A 17 -22.49 -35.07 -11.45
N GLU A 18 -23.33 -34.15 -11.93
CA GLU A 18 -22.88 -32.79 -12.29
C GLU A 18 -22.67 -31.98 -11.01
N SER A 19 -21.48 -32.09 -10.41
CA SER A 19 -20.95 -31.08 -9.49
C SER A 19 -20.67 -29.80 -10.29
N ILE A 20 -21.45 -28.75 -10.04
CA ILE A 20 -21.24 -27.43 -10.63
C ILE A 20 -19.97 -26.81 -10.01
N ASP A 21 -18.85 -26.95 -10.73
CA ASP A 21 -17.57 -26.32 -10.43
C ASP A 21 -17.67 -24.78 -10.54
N PHE A 22 -17.87 -24.12 -9.40
CA PHE A 22 -17.76 -22.66 -9.27
C PHE A 22 -16.29 -22.19 -9.19
N VAL A 23 -15.43 -22.62 -10.12
CA VAL A 23 -14.14 -21.96 -10.40
C VAL A 23 -13.81 -22.10 -11.89
N ARG A 24 -14.50 -21.35 -12.75
CA ARG A 24 -14.01 -21.09 -14.11
C ARG A 24 -13.83 -19.60 -14.33
N ASN A 25 -12.59 -19.18 -14.11
CA ASN A 25 -12.05 -17.89 -14.49
C ASN A 25 -12.15 -17.73 -16.03
N PRO A 26 -12.79 -16.69 -16.58
CA PRO A 26 -12.69 -16.44 -18.00
C PRO A 26 -11.24 -16.04 -18.32
N ARG A 27 -10.60 -16.82 -19.20
CA ARG A 27 -9.33 -16.44 -19.84
C ARG A 27 -9.47 -15.01 -20.35
N ALA A 28 -8.67 -14.10 -19.81
CA ALA A 28 -8.51 -12.76 -20.35
C ALA A 28 -8.01 -12.88 -21.80
N ALA A 29 -8.92 -12.68 -22.75
CA ALA A 29 -8.55 -12.40 -24.13
C ALA A 29 -7.86 -11.03 -24.14
N SER A 30 -6.58 -11.01 -24.51
CA SER A 30 -5.82 -9.79 -24.76
C SER A 30 -6.51 -8.93 -25.83
N PRO A 31 -6.80 -7.64 -25.59
CA PRO A 31 -7.21 -6.73 -26.65
C PRO A 31 -6.01 -6.45 -27.56
N ARG A 32 -6.15 -6.80 -28.85
CA ARG A 32 -5.25 -6.32 -29.90
C ARG A 32 -5.37 -4.80 -30.00
N SER A 33 -4.29 -4.09 -29.67
CA SER A 33 -4.12 -2.67 -29.99
C SER A 33 -3.74 -2.50 -31.47
N PRO A 34 -4.34 -1.56 -32.22
CA PRO A 34 -3.86 -1.18 -33.54
C PRO A 34 -3.02 0.10 -33.45
N TYR A 35 -1.83 0.06 -32.84
CA TYR A 35 -0.79 1.08 -33.06
C TYR A 35 0.60 0.47 -32.88
N SER A 36 1.38 0.46 -33.96
CA SER A 36 2.75 -0.06 -34.03
C SER A 36 3.74 0.99 -33.49
N PRO A 37 4.59 0.69 -32.50
CA PRO A 37 5.80 1.45 -32.24
C PRO A 37 6.94 0.94 -33.14
N ALA A 38 7.81 1.85 -33.56
CA ALA A 38 9.01 1.56 -34.34
C ALA A 38 9.96 0.61 -33.58
N LYS A 39 10.60 -0.29 -34.33
CA LYS A 39 11.60 -1.26 -33.85
C LYS A 39 12.79 -0.53 -33.22
N THR A 40 13.02 -0.74 -31.93
CA THR A 40 14.34 -0.55 -31.31
C THR A 40 15.03 -1.91 -31.27
N GLU A 41 16.13 -2.02 -32.01
CA GLU A 41 17.01 -3.20 -32.01
C GLU A 41 17.66 -3.37 -30.65
N ARG A 42 17.59 -4.61 -30.13
CA ARG A 42 18.20 -5.01 -28.86
C ARG A 42 19.64 -5.43 -29.17
N VAL A 43 20.62 -4.64 -28.72
CA VAL A 43 22.04 -4.96 -28.87
C VAL A 43 22.40 -6.14 -27.96
N HIS A 44 22.96 -7.20 -28.54
CA HIS A 44 23.55 -8.32 -27.80
C HIS A 44 24.96 -7.94 -27.32
N PRO A 45 25.41 -8.37 -26.11
CA PRO A 45 26.78 -8.14 -25.68
C PRO A 45 27.75 -8.99 -26.51
N CYS A 46 28.86 -8.38 -26.94
CA CYS A 46 29.92 -9.03 -27.72
C CYS A 46 30.52 -10.22 -26.96
N SER A 47 30.99 -11.22 -27.71
CA SER A 47 31.66 -12.39 -27.13
C SER A 47 33.14 -12.09 -26.84
N GLN A 48 33.69 -12.76 -25.83
CA GLN A 48 35.06 -12.60 -25.34
C GLN A 48 36.14 -12.71 -26.44
N GLU A 49 35.85 -13.44 -27.53
CA GLU A 49 36.78 -13.71 -28.63
C GLU A 49 36.99 -12.50 -29.57
N GLU A 50 36.07 -11.53 -29.61
CA GLU A 50 36.21 -10.31 -30.44
C GLU A 50 37.06 -9.23 -29.76
N PHE A 51 37.23 -9.28 -28.44
CA PHE A 51 38.06 -8.33 -27.70
C PHE A 51 39.55 -8.68 -27.74
N ASP A 52 39.88 -9.97 -27.83
CA ASP A 52 41.27 -10.46 -27.83
C ASP A 52 41.97 -10.35 -29.21
N GLY A 53 41.24 -9.98 -30.27
CA GLY A 53 41.77 -9.85 -31.64
C GLY A 53 42.40 -8.50 -32.00
N LEU A 54 42.32 -7.48 -31.13
CA LEU A 54 42.77 -6.12 -31.44
C LEU A 54 44.13 -5.74 -30.83
N ALA A 55 44.81 -6.67 -30.16
CA ALA A 55 46.04 -6.39 -29.41
C ALA A 55 47.36 -6.71 -30.15
N ASN A 56 47.33 -7.21 -31.40
CA ASN A 56 48.56 -7.58 -32.12
C ASN A 56 48.53 -7.14 -33.59
N ASP A 57 49.03 -5.95 -33.89
CA ASP A 57 50.20 -5.82 -34.75
C ASP A 57 50.66 -4.36 -34.78
N GLY A 58 51.91 -4.15 -34.37
CA GLY A 58 52.56 -2.84 -34.41
C GLY A 58 53.22 -2.58 -35.76
N GLY A 59 53.37 -1.30 -36.09
CA GLY A 59 54.56 -0.83 -36.78
C GLY A 59 54.34 0.03 -38.03
N VAL A 60 54.48 1.34 -37.83
CA VAL A 60 55.33 2.27 -38.61
C VAL A 60 54.86 2.73 -40.03
N ASP A 61 54.68 4.05 -40.06
CA ASP A 61 54.92 5.08 -41.10
C ASP A 61 54.08 5.25 -42.37
N ALA A 62 53.61 6.51 -42.43
CA ALA A 62 53.85 7.50 -43.49
C ALA A 62 52.93 7.60 -44.72
N THR A 63 52.56 8.87 -44.91
CA THR A 63 52.29 9.63 -46.14
C THR A 63 50.92 9.55 -46.83
N GLU A 64 50.29 10.73 -46.82
CA GLU A 64 49.62 11.45 -47.93
C GLU A 64 49.16 10.64 -49.15
N ASP A 65 47.88 10.78 -49.51
CA ASP A 65 47.52 11.47 -50.76
C ASP A 65 46.01 11.69 -50.90
N ILE A 66 45.64 12.92 -51.27
CA ILE A 66 44.29 13.36 -51.65
C ILE A 66 44.07 13.03 -53.13
N PRO A 67 42.83 12.72 -53.57
CA PRO A 67 42.30 13.49 -54.71
C PRO A 67 40.80 13.83 -54.65
N HIS A 68 40.52 15.14 -54.79
CA HIS A 68 39.65 15.83 -55.76
C HIS A 68 38.24 15.34 -56.18
N GLY A 69 37.34 16.33 -56.27
CA GLY A 69 36.18 16.41 -57.18
C GLY A 69 34.89 16.85 -56.45
N ASP A 70 34.58 18.16 -56.39
CA ASP A 70 33.67 18.92 -57.30
C ASP A 70 32.18 18.58 -57.07
N ASP A 71 31.19 19.47 -56.97
CA ASP A 71 31.10 20.94 -57.03
C ASP A 71 29.70 21.38 -56.54
N ASP A 72 29.57 22.69 -56.29
CA ASP A 72 28.37 23.55 -56.39
C ASP A 72 27.36 23.77 -55.23
N ALA A 73 27.58 24.94 -54.59
CA ALA A 73 26.72 26.14 -54.60
C ALA A 73 25.52 26.30 -53.63
N ALA A 74 25.67 27.16 -52.61
CA ALA A 74 25.07 28.51 -52.54
C ALA A 74 25.25 29.18 -51.13
N ARG A 75 25.70 30.45 -51.14
CA ARG A 75 25.88 31.41 -50.01
C ARG A 75 24.53 32.02 -49.53
N PRO A 76 24.44 32.98 -48.57
CA PRO A 76 25.44 33.59 -47.67
C PRO A 76 25.03 33.71 -46.17
N ALA A 77 25.99 33.92 -45.27
CA ALA A 77 25.75 34.57 -43.98
C ALA A 77 26.93 35.47 -43.58
N GLU A 78 26.57 36.69 -43.19
CA GLU A 78 27.45 37.80 -42.81
C GLU A 78 27.93 37.72 -41.35
N HIS A 79 29.12 38.29 -41.14
CA HIS A 79 29.58 39.07 -39.98
C HIS A 79 29.40 38.56 -38.53
N ARG A 80 30.55 38.25 -37.87
CA ARG A 80 31.16 39.05 -36.78
C ARG A 80 32.34 38.27 -36.15
N ALA A 81 33.57 38.73 -36.37
CA ALA A 81 34.36 39.56 -35.46
C ALA A 81 35.03 38.75 -34.32
N SER A 82 36.25 38.26 -34.59
CA SER A 82 37.21 37.81 -33.58
C SER A 82 38.05 39.00 -33.11
N LEU A 83 38.02 39.24 -31.81
CA LEU A 83 38.85 40.20 -31.09
C LEU A 83 40.17 39.53 -30.70
N THR A 84 41.22 39.68 -31.51
CA THR A 84 42.60 39.54 -31.02
C THR A 84 43.19 40.94 -30.84
N GLY A 85 43.26 41.37 -29.58
CA GLY A 85 43.87 42.62 -29.16
C GLY A 85 45.40 42.56 -29.15
N ASN A 86 45.98 43.40 -29.99
CA ASN A 86 47.32 44.00 -30.00
C ASN A 86 48.24 43.80 -28.78
N GLY A 87 49.46 43.33 -29.06
CA GLY A 87 50.64 43.47 -28.20
C GLY A 87 51.94 43.50 -29.00
N ARG A 88 52.31 44.69 -29.50
CA ARG A 88 53.63 45.15 -30.01
C ARG A 88 54.64 44.09 -30.50
N LYS A 89 54.77 43.98 -31.83
CA LYS A 89 55.97 43.44 -32.50
C LYS A 89 57.09 44.48 -32.43
N SER A 90 58.17 44.15 -31.73
CA SER A 90 59.44 44.87 -31.80
C SER A 90 60.15 44.51 -33.10
N ILE A 91 60.36 45.54 -33.91
CA ILE A 91 61.23 45.58 -35.08
C ILE A 91 62.68 45.37 -34.61
N LEU A 92 63.48 44.54 -35.30
CA LEU A 92 64.78 44.98 -35.85
C LEU A 92 65.43 43.91 -36.75
N ALA A 93 65.58 44.30 -38.02
CA ALA A 93 66.73 44.07 -38.89
C ALA A 93 67.11 42.62 -39.28
N GLY A 94 66.34 42.04 -40.21
CA GLY A 94 66.93 41.22 -41.26
C GLY A 94 67.74 42.13 -42.20
N VAL A 95 69.01 42.32 -41.89
CA VAL A 95 69.97 43.05 -42.74
C VAL A 95 70.17 42.26 -44.02
N VAL A 96 69.78 42.86 -45.14
CA VAL A 96 70.23 42.48 -46.48
C VAL A 96 71.74 42.69 -46.53
N HIS A 97 72.52 41.62 -46.42
CA HIS A 97 73.94 41.68 -46.80
C HIS A 97 74.03 41.67 -48.33
N TYR A 98 74.03 42.86 -48.92
CA TYR A 98 74.83 43.08 -50.11
C TYR A 98 76.29 42.81 -49.73
N ALA A 99 76.97 41.99 -50.54
CA ALA A 99 78.38 41.68 -50.39
C ALA A 99 79.19 42.98 -50.25
N ASN A 100 79.67 43.26 -49.04
CA ASN A 100 80.70 44.25 -48.83
C ASN A 100 82.04 43.50 -48.81
N SER A 101 82.75 43.55 -49.93
CA SER A 101 84.10 43.02 -50.06
C SER A 101 85.04 43.88 -49.20
N ASN A 102 85.38 43.37 -47.99
CA ASN A 102 86.50 43.74 -47.10
C ASN A 102 86.10 44.05 -45.64
N ALA A 103 85.44 43.13 -44.95
CA ALA A 103 85.44 43.13 -43.48
C ALA A 103 85.71 41.71 -42.94
N SER A 104 86.87 41.58 -42.31
CA SER A 104 87.53 40.41 -41.71
C SER A 104 86.63 39.34 -41.07
N ASP A 105 86.78 38.09 -41.54
CA ASP A 105 86.24 36.87 -40.95
C ASP A 105 86.85 36.59 -39.57
N ALA A 106 86.06 36.77 -38.53
CA ALA A 106 86.24 36.09 -37.25
C ALA A 106 84.98 35.23 -37.00
N PRO A 107 85.10 33.94 -36.62
CA PRO A 107 83.94 33.09 -36.39
C PRO A 107 83.16 33.58 -35.16
N VAL A 108 81.85 33.77 -35.31
CA VAL A 108 80.93 34.03 -34.21
C VAL A 108 80.88 32.78 -33.31
N LYS A 109 81.42 32.88 -32.08
CA LYS A 109 81.16 31.91 -31.02
C LYS A 109 79.68 32.02 -30.62
N ILE A 110 78.91 30.97 -30.85
CA ILE A 110 77.60 30.81 -30.22
C ILE A 110 77.89 30.27 -28.81
N ASP A 111 77.89 31.16 -27.82
CA ASP A 111 78.00 30.77 -26.41
C ASP A 111 76.70 30.08 -25.99
N ASN A 112 76.73 28.76 -25.82
CA ASN A 112 75.62 27.94 -25.32
C ASN A 112 75.47 27.99 -23.79
N GLU A 113 76.09 28.96 -23.11
CA GLU A 113 75.99 29.10 -21.66
C GLU A 113 74.85 30.07 -21.30
N MET A 114 73.74 29.51 -20.82
CA MET A 114 72.64 30.32 -20.27
C MET A 114 73.17 31.28 -19.20
N SER A 115 72.84 32.56 -19.34
CA SER A 115 73.07 33.60 -18.35
C SER A 115 72.42 33.23 -17.01
N THR A 116 72.99 33.65 -15.89
CA THR A 116 72.40 33.43 -14.56
C THR A 116 70.95 33.91 -14.46
N ARG A 117 70.59 34.97 -15.20
CA ARG A 117 69.20 35.43 -15.30
C ARG A 117 68.31 34.45 -16.07
N GLU A 118 68.76 33.96 -17.21
CA GLU A 118 68.03 32.97 -18.02
C GLU A 118 67.85 31.64 -17.27
N LYS A 119 68.84 31.23 -16.46
CA LYS A 119 68.74 30.06 -15.58
C LYS A 119 67.68 30.23 -14.49
N ILE A 120 67.59 31.43 -13.89
CA ILE A 120 66.57 31.75 -12.89
C ILE A 120 65.18 31.84 -13.53
N GLU A 121 65.06 32.45 -14.71
CA GLU A 121 63.80 32.54 -15.45
C GLU A 121 63.30 31.16 -15.91
N ALA A 122 64.20 30.32 -16.44
CA ALA A 122 63.87 28.94 -16.83
C ALA A 122 63.49 28.08 -15.61
N ALA A 123 64.21 28.21 -14.48
CA ALA A 123 63.85 27.53 -13.24
C ALA A 123 62.51 28.02 -12.69
N GLY A 124 62.22 29.32 -12.74
CA GLY A 124 60.94 29.91 -12.36
C GLY A 124 59.79 29.40 -13.25
N GLY A 125 60.02 29.30 -14.56
CA GLY A 125 59.07 28.72 -15.51
C GLY A 125 58.81 27.23 -15.25
N LEU A 126 59.86 26.45 -14.93
CA LEU A 126 59.72 25.04 -14.57
C LEU A 126 58.94 24.86 -13.25
N VAL A 127 59.25 25.67 -12.23
CA VAL A 127 58.53 25.65 -10.95
C VAL A 127 57.07 26.02 -11.14
N TYR A 128 56.77 27.04 -11.96
CA TYR A 128 55.40 27.41 -12.30
C TYR A 128 54.66 26.25 -12.99
N LEU A 129 55.28 25.60 -13.98
CA LEU A 129 54.69 24.44 -14.68
C LEU A 129 54.42 23.27 -13.73
N VAL A 130 55.39 22.91 -12.89
CA VAL A 130 55.21 21.83 -11.92
C VAL A 130 54.09 22.18 -10.93
N PHE A 131 54.08 23.42 -10.44
CA PHE A 131 53.07 23.88 -9.50
C PHE A 131 51.67 23.89 -10.12
N THR A 132 51.50 24.38 -11.35
CA THR A 132 50.20 24.37 -12.03
C THR A 132 49.73 22.95 -12.32
N ILE A 133 50.62 22.04 -12.73
CA ILE A 133 50.28 20.62 -12.93
C ILE A 133 49.82 19.98 -11.61
N VAL A 134 50.54 20.20 -10.51
CA VAL A 134 50.13 19.70 -9.18
C VAL A 134 48.78 20.27 -8.77
N LEU A 135 48.55 21.57 -8.96
CA LEU A 135 47.26 22.19 -8.69
C LEU A 135 46.13 21.60 -9.55
N SER A 136 46.40 21.30 -10.82
CA SER A 136 45.42 20.62 -11.69
C SER A 136 45.09 19.21 -11.19
N PHE A 137 46.09 18.43 -10.76
CA PHE A 137 45.84 17.11 -10.16
C PHE A 137 45.06 17.21 -8.85
N VAL A 138 45.39 18.16 -7.98
CA VAL A 138 44.65 18.40 -6.73
C VAL A 138 43.21 18.82 -7.04
N TYR A 139 43.01 19.71 -8.01
CA TYR A 139 41.68 20.15 -8.45
C TYR A 139 40.84 18.96 -8.95
N LEU A 140 41.39 18.14 -9.85
CA LEU A 140 40.70 16.95 -10.34
C LEU A 140 40.41 15.97 -9.20
N ALA A 141 41.37 15.71 -8.31
CA ALA A 141 41.16 14.83 -7.16
C ALA A 141 40.05 15.33 -6.21
N THR A 142 39.88 16.64 -6.05
CA THR A 142 38.78 17.22 -5.28
C THR A 142 37.43 17.19 -6.01
N LEU A 143 37.45 17.26 -7.34
CA LEU A 143 36.24 17.36 -8.15
C LEU A 143 35.65 15.98 -8.49
N THR A 144 36.50 14.97 -8.70
CA THR A 144 36.09 13.60 -9.08
C THR A 144 35.02 13.00 -8.16
N PRO A 145 35.10 13.08 -6.82
CA PRO A 145 34.06 12.51 -5.94
C PRO A 145 32.71 13.21 -6.07
N THR A 146 32.72 14.52 -6.37
CA THR A 146 31.52 15.33 -6.55
C THR A 146 30.88 15.10 -7.91
N MET A 147 31.68 14.88 -8.96
CA MET A 147 31.22 14.60 -10.33
C MET A 147 30.94 13.11 -10.60
N ALA A 148 31.04 12.26 -9.58
CA ALA A 148 30.82 10.82 -9.71
C ALA A 148 29.38 10.46 -10.16
N ASN A 149 28.42 11.37 -9.94
CA ASN A 149 27.02 11.23 -10.36
C ASN A 149 26.45 12.59 -10.76
N ASP A 150 25.40 12.60 -11.59
CA ASP A 150 24.77 13.83 -12.07
C ASP A 150 23.90 14.53 -11.00
N LEU A 151 23.77 13.94 -9.81
CA LEU A 151 23.18 14.62 -8.65
C LEU A 151 24.18 15.56 -7.96
N TRP A 152 25.47 15.47 -8.29
CA TRP A 152 26.55 16.21 -7.64
C TRP A 152 26.62 15.95 -6.12
N TRP A 153 26.16 14.77 -5.69
CA TRP A 153 26.12 14.37 -4.30
C TRP A 153 27.24 13.37 -4.03
N VAL A 154 28.28 13.82 -3.33
CA VAL A 154 29.47 13.01 -3.00
C VAL A 154 29.06 11.70 -2.33
N GLY A 155 29.53 10.58 -2.88
CA GLY A 155 29.28 9.25 -2.32
C GLY A 155 27.84 8.74 -2.49
N PHE A 156 27.01 9.41 -3.29
CA PHE A 156 25.64 8.94 -3.54
C PHE A 156 25.66 7.62 -4.30
N ASN A 157 25.12 6.58 -3.67
CA ASN A 157 25.04 5.24 -4.21
C ASN A 157 23.72 4.58 -3.77
N ALA A 158 23.39 3.46 -4.41
CA ALA A 158 22.10 2.80 -4.22
C ALA A 158 21.91 2.25 -2.81
N SER A 159 22.88 1.54 -2.25
CA SER A 159 22.76 0.88 -0.95
C SER A 159 22.87 1.85 0.24
N GLY A 160 23.51 2.99 0.04
CA GLY A 160 23.77 4.01 1.06
C GLY A 160 22.79 5.17 0.97
N ALA A 161 23.24 6.28 0.38
CA ALA A 161 22.52 7.55 0.36
C ALA A 161 21.12 7.46 -0.30
N GLN A 162 20.99 6.73 -1.41
CA GLN A 162 19.68 6.54 -2.05
C GLN A 162 18.74 5.76 -1.14
N SER A 163 19.20 4.65 -0.55
CA SER A 163 18.40 3.87 0.40
C SER A 163 18.00 4.67 1.63
N TYR A 164 18.90 5.47 2.20
CA TYR A 164 18.60 6.37 3.32
C TYR A 164 17.53 7.40 2.94
N LEU A 165 17.66 8.03 1.78
CA LEU A 165 16.68 8.99 1.29
C LEU A 165 15.31 8.34 1.10
N ILE A 166 15.26 7.12 0.55
CA ILE A 166 14.02 6.36 0.39
C ILE A 166 13.39 6.04 1.75
N ASP A 167 14.15 5.52 2.72
CA ASP A 167 13.64 5.21 4.06
C ASP A 167 13.15 6.49 4.78
N PHE A 168 13.89 7.59 4.66
CA PHE A 168 13.50 8.89 5.21
C PHE A 168 12.16 9.36 4.64
N VAL A 169 12.01 9.39 3.32
CA VAL A 169 10.77 9.82 2.67
C VAL A 169 9.62 8.87 3.01
N ASN A 170 9.84 7.56 2.91
CA ASN A 170 8.82 6.56 3.22
C ASN A 170 8.34 6.66 4.67
N MET A 171 9.25 6.91 5.63
CA MET A 171 8.87 7.15 7.01
C MET A 171 7.92 8.35 7.11
N GLN A 172 8.23 9.47 6.47
CA GLN A 172 7.41 10.69 6.57
C GLN A 172 6.07 10.60 5.83
N LEU A 173 6.01 9.89 4.70
CA LEU A 173 4.78 9.67 3.94
C LEU A 173 3.73 8.84 4.70
N ASN A 174 4.12 8.09 5.73
CA ASN A 174 3.15 7.44 6.61
C ASN A 174 2.43 8.43 7.55
N PHE A 175 3.00 9.62 7.79
CA PHE A 175 2.48 10.59 8.75
C PHE A 175 1.84 11.81 8.09
N ARG A 176 2.45 12.29 6.99
CA ARG A 176 2.15 13.58 6.37
C ARG A 176 2.07 13.45 4.85
N ALA A 177 1.02 14.00 4.27
CA ALA A 177 0.85 14.10 2.82
C ALA A 177 1.59 15.30 2.21
N ASN A 178 1.88 16.36 2.99
CA ASN A 178 2.57 17.56 2.53
C ASN A 178 3.48 18.18 3.61
N GLY A 179 4.46 18.98 3.19
CA GLY A 179 5.31 19.76 4.07
C GLY A 179 6.76 19.87 3.60
N THR A 180 7.52 20.72 4.27
CA THR A 180 8.96 20.85 4.09
C THR A 180 9.68 20.06 5.17
N LEU A 181 10.63 19.23 4.76
CA LEU A 181 11.43 18.41 5.66
C LEU A 181 12.89 18.81 5.54
N ASP A 182 13.52 19.09 6.67
CA ASP A 182 14.96 19.33 6.73
C ASP A 182 15.69 18.00 6.92
N LEU A 183 16.38 17.54 5.87
CA LEU A 183 17.16 16.30 5.87
C LEU A 183 18.29 16.32 6.91
N THR A 184 18.74 17.50 7.33
CA THR A 184 19.83 17.68 8.31
C THR A 184 19.33 17.73 9.76
N ALA A 185 18.02 17.77 9.97
CA ALA A 185 17.47 17.84 11.32
C ALA A 185 17.67 16.51 12.05
N ASN A 186 18.40 16.59 13.17
CA ASN A 186 18.73 15.48 14.06
C ASN A 186 17.54 14.55 14.41
N ARG A 187 16.33 15.09 14.54
CA ARG A 187 15.11 14.32 14.85
C ARG A 187 14.76 13.23 13.82
N TYR A 188 15.27 13.32 12.60
CA TYR A 188 14.99 12.34 11.55
C TYR A 188 16.09 11.26 11.40
N GLY A 189 17.05 11.21 12.32
CA GLY A 189 18.12 10.22 12.31
C GLY A 189 17.56 8.79 12.37
N ILE A 190 17.90 7.98 11.36
CA ILE A 190 17.49 6.57 11.30
C ILE A 190 18.63 5.68 11.80
N ALA A 191 18.38 4.92 12.87
CA ALA A 191 19.33 3.95 13.43
C ALA A 191 19.37 2.65 12.60
N LYS A 192 19.79 2.76 11.33
CA LYS A 192 19.98 1.66 10.37
C LYS A 192 21.35 1.79 9.73
N ASP A 193 22.00 0.66 9.45
CA ASP A 193 23.31 0.65 8.82
C ASP A 193 23.18 0.71 7.28
N TYR A 194 23.63 1.83 6.72
CA TYR A 194 23.65 2.13 5.28
C TYR A 194 25.03 1.97 4.65
N SER A 195 26.02 1.45 5.39
CA SER A 195 27.38 1.23 4.89
C SER A 195 27.55 -0.08 4.11
N ASN A 196 26.54 -0.96 4.16
CA ASN A 196 26.57 -2.26 3.51
C ASN A 196 26.35 -2.18 1.99
N TYR A 197 26.80 -3.21 1.27
CA TYR A 197 26.52 -3.40 -0.16
C TYR A 197 25.02 -3.63 -0.43
N TYR A 198 24.29 -4.17 0.55
CA TYR A 198 22.87 -4.45 0.45
C TYR A 198 22.11 -3.81 1.61
N THR A 199 21.14 -2.96 1.27
CA THR A 199 20.27 -2.29 2.24
C THR A 199 18.81 -2.56 1.89
N PRO A 200 18.10 -3.45 2.61
CA PRO A 200 16.71 -3.77 2.32
C PRO A 200 15.80 -2.58 2.66
N LEU A 201 14.93 -2.19 1.75
CA LEU A 201 13.91 -1.15 1.97
C LEU A 201 12.61 -1.82 2.39
N GLN A 202 12.09 -1.45 3.56
CA GLN A 202 10.86 -2.02 4.09
C GLN A 202 9.68 -1.14 3.72
N ILE A 203 8.74 -1.70 2.95
CA ILE A 203 7.50 -1.03 2.57
C ILE A 203 6.36 -1.66 3.35
N SER A 204 5.64 -0.85 4.13
CA SER A 204 4.41 -1.30 4.78
C SER A 204 3.42 -1.81 3.74
N THR A 205 2.84 -2.99 4.01
CA THR A 205 1.79 -3.58 3.18
C THR A 205 0.44 -2.90 3.35
N THR A 206 0.26 -2.07 4.39
CA THR A 206 -0.95 -1.30 4.64
C THR A 206 -0.94 0.04 3.92
N TYR A 207 0.24 0.53 3.52
CA TYR A 207 0.44 1.85 2.91
C TYR A 207 -0.46 2.13 1.71
N ALA A 208 -0.58 1.19 0.76
CA ALA A 208 -1.43 1.40 -0.41
C ALA A 208 -2.91 1.59 -0.02
N ARG A 209 -3.37 0.87 1.03
CA ARG A 209 -4.73 1.01 1.56
C ARG A 209 -4.91 2.32 2.31
N SER A 210 -3.92 2.76 3.10
CA SER A 210 -3.99 4.04 3.82
C SER A 210 -4.03 5.23 2.85
N VAL A 211 -3.21 5.24 1.80
CA VAL A 211 -3.19 6.31 0.78
C VAL A 211 -4.56 6.42 0.08
N ILE A 212 -5.15 5.30 -0.34
CA ILE A 212 -6.48 5.32 -0.98
C ILE A 212 -7.55 5.80 0.02
N THR A 213 -7.47 5.37 1.29
CA THR A 213 -8.42 5.77 2.34
C THR A 213 -8.30 7.26 2.68
N GLU A 214 -7.11 7.84 2.63
CA GLU A 214 -6.88 9.28 2.87
C GLU A 214 -7.41 10.16 1.73
N ASN A 215 -7.37 9.65 0.50
CA ASN A 215 -7.74 10.41 -0.70
C ASN A 215 -9.17 10.19 -1.19
N VAL A 216 -10.05 9.54 -0.41
CA VAL A 216 -11.43 9.22 -0.83
C VAL A 216 -12.27 10.44 -1.24
N ARG A 217 -11.88 11.66 -0.85
CA ARG A 217 -12.58 12.91 -1.21
C ARG A 217 -12.02 13.61 -2.46
N GLU A 218 -10.94 13.10 -3.03
CA GLU A 218 -10.25 13.68 -4.18
C GLU A 218 -10.92 13.21 -5.49
N LEU A 219 -12.17 13.67 -5.73
CA LEU A 219 -12.96 13.19 -6.87
C LEU A 219 -12.30 13.46 -8.23
N ARG A 220 -11.44 14.48 -8.35
CA ARG A 220 -10.80 14.87 -9.62
C ARG A 220 -9.75 13.87 -10.09
N GLY A 221 -9.00 13.23 -9.20
CA GLY A 221 -8.09 12.13 -9.55
C GLY A 221 -8.74 10.75 -9.45
N ILE A 222 -9.79 10.58 -8.64
CA ILE A 222 -10.54 9.32 -8.58
C ILE A 222 -11.29 9.05 -9.89
N ILE A 223 -12.07 9.99 -10.40
CA ILE A 223 -12.92 9.75 -11.60
C ILE A 223 -12.11 9.26 -12.81
N PRO A 224 -10.97 9.86 -13.19
CA PRO A 224 -10.13 9.35 -14.27
C PRO A 224 -9.63 7.91 -14.01
N SER A 225 -9.35 7.56 -12.76
CA SER A 225 -8.95 6.20 -12.37
C SER A 225 -10.10 5.21 -12.53
N LEU A 226 -11.33 5.62 -12.22
CA LEU A 226 -12.53 4.80 -12.40
C LEU A 226 -12.88 4.55 -13.87
N MET A 227 -12.55 5.49 -14.76
CA MET A 227 -12.74 5.33 -16.21
C MET A 227 -11.86 4.22 -16.82
N LEU A 228 -10.87 3.70 -16.08
CA LEU A 228 -10.07 2.55 -16.51
C LEU A 228 -10.83 1.21 -16.39
N TYR A 229 -11.95 1.17 -15.66
CA TYR A 229 -12.79 -0.02 -15.58
C TYR A 229 -13.64 -0.18 -16.85
N THR A 230 -13.82 -1.43 -17.28
CA THR A 230 -14.64 -1.77 -18.46
C THR A 230 -16.08 -2.15 -18.12
N THR A 231 -16.37 -2.41 -16.83
CA THR A 231 -17.69 -2.82 -16.37
C THR A 231 -17.93 -2.31 -14.94
N PRO A 232 -19.18 -1.95 -14.58
CA PRO A 232 -19.47 -1.42 -13.24
C PRO A 232 -19.27 -2.48 -12.15
N THR A 233 -19.33 -3.78 -12.49
CA THR A 233 -19.19 -4.89 -11.54
C THR A 233 -17.77 -5.09 -11.04
N ASN A 234 -16.78 -4.44 -11.64
CA ASN A 234 -15.37 -4.56 -11.21
C ASN A 234 -15.06 -3.72 -9.98
N VAL A 235 -15.92 -2.77 -9.62
CA VAL A 235 -15.79 -2.06 -8.34
C VAL A 235 -16.18 -3.01 -7.23
N GLN A 236 -15.21 -3.35 -6.38
CA GLN A 236 -15.41 -4.20 -5.22
C GLN A 236 -16.16 -3.40 -4.15
N THR A 237 -17.48 -3.47 -4.21
CA THR A 237 -18.39 -2.75 -3.31
C THR A 237 -19.67 -3.56 -3.12
N GLN A 238 -20.48 -3.14 -2.15
CA GLN A 238 -21.85 -3.59 -2.01
C GLN A 238 -22.76 -2.40 -2.30
N PHE A 239 -23.52 -2.45 -3.39
CA PHE A 239 -24.34 -1.32 -3.81
C PHE A 239 -25.51 -1.08 -2.84
N CYS A 240 -25.90 0.18 -2.71
CA CYS A 240 -27.04 0.62 -1.92
C CYS A 240 -28.17 1.13 -2.83
N TRP A 241 -27.81 1.78 -3.95
CA TRP A 241 -28.77 2.33 -4.90
C TRP A 241 -28.33 2.16 -6.36
N VAL A 242 -29.31 2.20 -7.26
CA VAL A 242 -29.05 2.28 -8.70
C VAL A 242 -28.62 3.70 -9.07
N ASP A 243 -29.35 4.71 -8.60
CA ASP A 243 -29.25 6.10 -9.02
C ASP A 243 -28.83 7.04 -7.87
N PHE A 244 -28.20 8.17 -8.21
CA PHE A 244 -27.80 9.18 -7.23
C PHE A 244 -28.98 9.84 -6.49
N ASN A 245 -30.18 9.81 -7.09
CA ASN A 245 -31.39 10.30 -6.44
C ASN A 245 -31.99 9.29 -5.44
N ARG A 246 -31.39 8.09 -5.32
CA ARG A 246 -31.78 7.02 -4.38
C ARG A 246 -33.24 6.57 -4.60
N THR A 247 -33.68 6.59 -5.84
CA THR A 247 -35.03 6.17 -6.25
C THR A 247 -35.17 4.66 -6.20
N TRP A 248 -34.12 3.93 -6.56
CA TRP A 248 -34.11 2.46 -6.58
C TRP A 248 -33.06 1.92 -5.60
N GLU A 249 -33.54 1.31 -4.52
CA GLU A 249 -32.73 0.64 -3.50
C GLU A 249 -32.31 -0.77 -3.96
N VAL A 250 -31.10 -1.22 -3.58
CA VAL A 250 -30.56 -2.54 -3.97
C VAL A 250 -29.82 -3.31 -2.86
N ALA A 251 -29.76 -2.80 -1.62
CA ALA A 251 -29.02 -3.51 -0.57
C ALA A 251 -29.66 -4.86 -0.20
N HIS A 252 -28.81 -5.85 0.10
CA HIS A 252 -29.20 -7.23 0.40
C HIS A 252 -30.18 -7.38 1.57
N THR A 253 -30.00 -6.62 2.66
CA THR A 253 -30.86 -6.68 3.85
C THR A 253 -31.51 -5.31 4.11
N ASP A 254 -32.60 -5.32 4.88
CA ASP A 254 -33.29 -4.08 5.31
C ASP A 254 -32.44 -3.24 6.24
N ALA A 255 -31.78 -3.88 7.19
CA ALA A 255 -30.87 -3.22 8.13
C ALA A 255 -29.68 -2.60 7.39
N ARG A 256 -29.13 -3.27 6.38
CA ARG A 256 -28.09 -2.68 5.52
C ARG A 256 -28.62 -1.51 4.70
N GLN A 257 -29.82 -1.60 4.12
CA GLN A 257 -30.40 -0.47 3.40
C GLN A 257 -30.59 0.76 4.31
N ALA A 258 -31.06 0.55 5.55
CA ALA A 258 -31.14 1.62 6.55
C ALA A 258 -29.75 2.19 6.90
N ARG A 259 -28.74 1.33 7.03
CA ARG A 259 -27.34 1.73 7.24
C ARG A 259 -26.80 2.56 6.07
N CYS A 260 -27.13 2.20 4.83
CA CYS A 260 -26.78 2.98 3.64
C CYS A 260 -27.27 4.43 3.77
N TYR A 261 -28.55 4.64 4.11
CA TYR A 261 -29.10 5.98 4.32
C TYR A 261 -28.42 6.74 5.47
N ALA A 262 -28.07 6.03 6.54
CA ALA A 262 -27.45 6.65 7.71
C ALA A 262 -25.97 7.04 7.49
N ARG A 263 -25.22 6.30 6.65
CA ARG A 263 -23.74 6.38 6.63
C ARG A 263 -23.09 6.53 5.26
N TYR A 264 -23.77 6.16 4.16
CA TYR A 264 -23.12 6.01 2.84
C TYR A 264 -23.71 6.90 1.75
N ILE A 265 -24.65 7.79 2.07
CA ILE A 265 -25.33 8.65 1.09
C ILE A 265 -24.37 9.53 0.28
N ASP A 266 -23.26 9.95 0.88
CA ASP A 266 -22.25 10.81 0.26
C ASP A 266 -21.13 10.02 -0.45
N ASN A 267 -21.20 8.67 -0.41
CA ASN A 267 -20.22 7.77 -1.00
C ASN A 267 -20.61 7.29 -2.41
N GLY A 268 -19.94 7.80 -3.44
CA GLY A 268 -20.16 7.42 -4.84
C GLY A 268 -19.93 5.93 -5.13
N ALA A 269 -19.17 5.23 -4.29
CA ALA A 269 -18.88 3.80 -4.45
C ALA A 269 -20.08 2.88 -4.17
N VAL A 270 -21.18 3.37 -3.58
CA VAL A 270 -22.39 2.57 -3.30
C VAL A 270 -23.54 2.83 -4.28
N TYR A 271 -23.27 3.53 -5.39
CA TYR A 271 -24.23 3.82 -6.45
C TYR A 271 -23.82 3.16 -7.77
N TRP A 272 -24.72 2.44 -8.43
CA TRP A 272 -24.44 1.93 -9.78
C TRP A 272 -24.19 3.05 -10.79
N GLU A 273 -24.94 4.15 -10.67
CA GLU A 273 -24.85 5.31 -11.54
C GLU A 273 -23.43 5.87 -11.65
N SER A 274 -22.64 5.86 -10.58
CA SER A 274 -21.27 6.39 -10.61
C SER A 274 -20.44 5.71 -11.70
N MET A 275 -20.43 4.38 -11.72
CA MET A 275 -19.68 3.61 -12.71
C MET A 275 -20.38 3.57 -14.07
N CYS A 276 -21.70 3.39 -14.08
CA CYS A 276 -22.50 3.34 -15.31
C CYS A 276 -22.35 4.59 -16.18
N ARG A 277 -22.11 5.76 -15.58
CA ARG A 277 -21.85 7.02 -16.31
C ARG A 277 -20.45 7.10 -16.92
N LEU A 278 -19.47 6.41 -16.34
CA LEU A 278 -18.04 6.54 -16.65
C LEU A 278 -17.52 5.52 -17.66
N ILE A 279 -18.13 4.34 -17.72
CA ILE A 279 -17.71 3.27 -18.63
C ILE A 279 -18.24 3.48 -20.06
N ASP A 280 -17.69 2.74 -21.03
CA ASP A 280 -18.31 2.60 -22.35
C ASP A 280 -19.59 1.75 -22.22
N TRP A 281 -20.72 2.44 -22.06
CA TRP A 281 -22.03 1.82 -21.89
C TRP A 281 -22.40 0.86 -23.02
N ASN A 282 -22.11 1.23 -24.28
CA ASN A 282 -22.48 0.42 -25.43
C ASN A 282 -21.64 -0.86 -25.51
N ALA A 283 -20.34 -0.76 -25.29
CA ALA A 283 -19.45 -1.93 -25.22
C ALA A 283 -19.84 -2.88 -24.08
N TRP A 284 -20.20 -2.33 -22.91
CA TRP A 284 -20.66 -3.13 -21.78
C TRP A 284 -22.01 -3.81 -22.06
N GLN A 285 -23.01 -3.07 -22.55
CA GLN A 285 -24.33 -3.62 -22.88
C GLN A 285 -24.24 -4.71 -23.95
N ALA A 286 -23.35 -4.59 -24.94
CA ALA A 286 -23.14 -5.61 -25.97
C ALA A 286 -22.80 -7.00 -25.40
N THR A 287 -22.27 -7.07 -24.19
CA THR A 287 -21.90 -8.34 -23.51
C THR A 287 -22.74 -8.66 -22.28
N SER A 288 -23.34 -7.64 -21.64
CA SER A 288 -23.95 -7.76 -20.31
C SER A 288 -25.45 -7.42 -20.28
N GLN A 289 -26.06 -7.06 -21.42
CA GLN A 289 -27.44 -6.60 -21.46
C GLN A 289 -28.43 -7.59 -20.83
N SER A 290 -28.32 -8.89 -21.12
CA SER A 290 -29.25 -9.89 -20.59
C SER A 290 -29.24 -9.95 -19.06
N SER A 291 -28.05 -10.01 -18.46
CA SER A 291 -27.89 -9.99 -17.00
C SER A 291 -28.30 -8.64 -16.40
N PHE A 292 -27.97 -7.52 -17.05
CA PHE A 292 -28.37 -6.19 -16.61
C PHE A 292 -29.89 -6.01 -16.64
N ASP A 293 -30.57 -6.47 -17.69
CA ASP A 293 -32.02 -6.37 -17.82
C ASP A 293 -32.73 -7.19 -16.73
N ILE A 294 -32.26 -8.40 -16.41
CA ILE A 294 -32.81 -9.20 -15.29
C ILE A 294 -32.56 -8.49 -13.95
N ALA A 295 -31.34 -8.03 -13.71
CA ALA A 295 -30.93 -7.47 -12.43
C ALA A 295 -31.53 -6.10 -12.10
N ILE A 296 -31.67 -5.24 -13.11
CA ILE A 296 -31.98 -3.80 -12.94
C ILE A 296 -32.89 -3.31 -14.07
N GLY A 297 -32.49 -3.52 -15.33
CA GLY A 297 -33.06 -2.85 -16.49
C GLY A 297 -34.57 -3.06 -16.68
N ASN A 298 -35.07 -4.27 -16.48
CA ASN A 298 -36.49 -4.59 -16.61
C ASN A 298 -37.33 -3.84 -15.58
N THR A 299 -36.88 -3.73 -14.33
CA THR A 299 -37.57 -2.97 -13.28
C THR A 299 -37.62 -1.48 -13.63
N LEU A 300 -36.51 -0.91 -14.08
CA LEU A 300 -36.43 0.51 -14.45
C LEU A 300 -37.38 0.84 -15.61
N ARG A 301 -37.47 -0.03 -16.63
CA ARG A 301 -38.36 0.11 -17.78
C ARG A 301 -39.86 0.03 -17.43
N GLN A 302 -40.23 -0.24 -16.19
CA GLN A 302 -41.63 -0.17 -15.74
C GLN A 302 -42.08 1.27 -15.41
N THR A 303 -41.14 2.22 -15.30
CA THR A 303 -41.44 3.60 -14.88
C THR A 303 -40.88 4.64 -15.85
N PRO A 304 -41.54 5.81 -16.02
CA PRO A 304 -41.00 6.92 -16.82
C PRO A 304 -39.63 7.41 -16.32
N ALA A 305 -39.45 7.46 -15.00
CA ALA A 305 -38.19 7.87 -14.38
C ALA A 305 -37.03 6.91 -14.74
N GLY A 306 -37.28 5.60 -14.73
CA GLY A 306 -36.27 4.61 -15.09
C GLY A 306 -35.85 4.68 -16.56
N TYR A 307 -36.81 4.91 -17.49
CA TYR A 307 -36.47 5.17 -18.89
C TYR A 307 -35.60 6.42 -19.07
N GLN A 308 -35.89 7.50 -18.34
CA GLN A 308 -35.08 8.70 -18.38
C GLN A 308 -33.66 8.44 -17.85
N TRP A 309 -33.55 7.74 -16.72
CA TRP A 309 -32.26 7.37 -16.14
C TRP A 309 -31.42 6.53 -17.11
N LEU A 310 -32.01 5.52 -17.76
CA LEU A 310 -31.31 4.68 -18.74
C LEU A 310 -30.75 5.51 -19.91
N ASN A 311 -31.54 6.46 -20.43
CA ASN A 311 -31.12 7.31 -21.55
C ASN A 311 -30.05 8.35 -21.15
N GLN A 312 -30.13 8.89 -19.94
CA GLN A 312 -29.21 9.93 -19.46
C GLN A 312 -27.88 9.35 -19.00
N THR A 313 -27.91 8.19 -18.32
CA THR A 313 -26.73 7.55 -17.72
C THR A 313 -25.78 7.00 -18.78
N ALA A 314 -26.32 6.36 -19.83
CA ALA A 314 -25.54 5.74 -20.90
C ALA A 314 -24.53 6.68 -21.59
N TYR A 315 -24.78 7.99 -21.54
CA TYR A 315 -23.92 9.02 -22.13
C TYR A 315 -23.68 10.17 -21.15
N GLY A 316 -23.66 9.87 -19.84
CA GLY A 316 -23.63 10.85 -18.77
C GLY A 316 -22.35 11.65 -18.72
N TYR A 317 -21.19 11.00 -18.87
CA TYR A 317 -19.89 11.66 -18.84
C TYR A 317 -19.69 12.58 -20.05
N LYS A 318 -19.20 13.80 -19.79
CA LYS A 318 -18.87 14.81 -20.82
C LYS A 318 -17.43 15.27 -20.71
N ASN A 319 -17.05 15.72 -19.52
CA ASN A 319 -15.71 16.10 -19.13
C ASN A 319 -15.60 16.01 -17.61
N LEU A 320 -14.37 16.02 -17.11
CA LEU A 320 -14.08 15.84 -15.68
C LEU A 320 -14.77 16.89 -14.80
N ASP A 321 -14.72 18.16 -15.18
CA ASP A 321 -15.24 19.26 -14.35
C ASP A 321 -16.77 19.19 -14.20
N ALA A 322 -17.46 18.89 -15.30
CA ALA A 322 -18.91 18.70 -15.29
C ALA A 322 -19.32 17.46 -14.49
N GLU A 323 -18.56 16.37 -14.58
CA GLU A 323 -18.89 15.13 -13.85
C GLU A 323 -18.66 15.29 -12.35
N VAL A 324 -17.55 15.93 -11.94
CA VAL A 324 -17.30 16.27 -10.53
C VAL A 324 -18.40 17.19 -10.00
N ALA A 325 -18.76 18.24 -10.75
CA ALA A 325 -19.84 19.15 -10.36
C ALA A 325 -21.18 18.43 -10.24
N TYR A 326 -21.46 17.46 -11.13
CA TYR A 326 -22.66 16.65 -11.08
C TYR A 326 -22.71 15.80 -9.81
N TRP A 327 -21.66 15.04 -9.50
CA TRP A 327 -21.60 14.21 -8.29
C TRP A 327 -21.80 15.05 -7.03
N VAL A 328 -21.09 16.18 -6.93
CA VAL A 328 -21.22 17.11 -5.80
C VAL A 328 -22.63 17.69 -5.69
N SER A 329 -23.26 18.03 -6.82
CA SER A 329 -24.66 18.52 -6.85
C SER A 329 -25.67 17.50 -6.34
N MET A 330 -25.34 16.20 -6.46
CA MET A 330 -26.15 15.09 -5.94
C MET A 330 -25.81 14.72 -4.49
N GLY A 331 -24.91 15.47 -3.84
CA GLY A 331 -24.45 15.23 -2.48
C GLY A 331 -23.38 14.14 -2.35
N VAL A 332 -22.84 13.65 -3.48
CA VAL A 332 -21.75 12.67 -3.49
C VAL A 332 -20.42 13.43 -3.36
N THR A 333 -19.74 13.26 -2.22
CA THR A 333 -18.53 14.01 -1.87
C THR A 333 -17.30 13.15 -1.64
N LYS A 334 -17.47 11.82 -1.60
CA LYS A 334 -16.38 10.86 -1.49
C LYS A 334 -16.63 9.63 -2.35
N PHE A 335 -15.59 8.87 -2.61
CA PHE A 335 -15.63 7.54 -3.20
C PHE A 335 -14.72 6.63 -2.37
N GLU A 336 -15.32 5.98 -1.38
CA GLU A 336 -14.66 5.11 -0.41
C GLU A 336 -14.97 3.65 -0.76
N LEU A 337 -13.94 2.92 -1.19
CA LEU A 337 -14.03 1.50 -1.54
C LEU A 337 -14.14 0.63 -0.28
N GLN A 338 -14.83 -0.50 -0.42
CA GLN A 338 -14.84 -1.54 0.60
C GLN A 338 -13.43 -2.16 0.73
N PHE A 339 -13.01 -2.43 1.96
CA PHE A 339 -11.82 -3.21 2.23
C PHE A 339 -12.06 -4.64 1.74
N THR A 340 -11.21 -5.08 0.81
CA THR A 340 -11.27 -6.43 0.26
C THR A 340 -9.88 -6.98 0.00
N ASN A 341 -9.70 -8.27 0.26
CA ASN A 341 -8.47 -8.98 -0.02
C ASN A 341 -8.57 -9.89 -1.27
N SER A 342 -9.47 -9.59 -2.21
CA SER A 342 -9.55 -10.29 -3.51
C SER A 342 -8.36 -9.99 -4.43
N TYR A 343 -7.74 -8.82 -4.27
CA TYR A 343 -6.53 -8.39 -4.98
C TYR A 343 -5.54 -7.78 -3.99
N ILE A 344 -4.24 -7.89 -4.27
CA ILE A 344 -3.20 -7.08 -3.62
C ILE A 344 -3.35 -5.64 -4.10
N TRP A 345 -3.37 -4.69 -3.16
CA TRP A 345 -3.46 -3.27 -3.49
C TRP A 345 -2.05 -2.77 -3.85
N GLY A 346 -1.87 -2.45 -5.13
CA GLY A 346 -0.58 -2.00 -5.67
C GLY A 346 -0.30 -0.53 -5.38
N VAL A 347 0.98 -0.16 -5.40
CA VAL A 347 1.43 1.23 -5.31
C VAL A 347 2.69 1.41 -6.16
N SER A 348 2.79 2.54 -6.86
CA SER A 348 3.99 2.96 -7.57
C SER A 348 4.24 4.43 -7.24
N GLU A 349 5.33 4.72 -6.54
CA GLU A 349 5.67 6.07 -6.12
C GLU A 349 7.13 6.40 -6.44
N THR A 350 7.34 7.63 -6.88
CA THR A 350 8.65 8.19 -7.22
C THR A 350 8.82 9.55 -6.55
N ILE A 351 10.05 9.89 -6.19
CA ILE A 351 10.45 11.26 -5.83
C ILE A 351 11.27 11.87 -6.94
N SER A 352 11.29 13.19 -6.99
CA SER A 352 12.18 13.96 -7.85
C SER A 352 13.27 14.59 -7.00
N VAL A 353 14.53 14.30 -7.31
CA VAL A 353 15.71 14.91 -6.67
C VAL A 353 16.30 15.93 -7.62
N SER A 354 16.30 17.20 -7.20
CA SER A 354 16.83 18.31 -7.98
C SER A 354 18.21 18.72 -7.46
N ASN A 355 19.19 18.84 -8.36
CA ASN A 355 20.54 19.29 -8.04
C ASN A 355 20.65 20.84 -8.09
N ALA A 356 21.80 21.38 -7.66
CA ALA A 356 22.04 22.82 -7.60
C ALA A 356 22.03 23.54 -8.96
N PHE A 357 22.13 22.80 -10.07
CA PHE A 357 22.13 23.32 -11.45
C PHE A 357 20.74 23.25 -12.10
N GLY A 358 19.71 22.80 -11.37
CA GLY A 358 18.35 22.64 -11.88
C GLY A 358 18.08 21.33 -12.62
N GLY A 359 19.05 20.41 -12.67
CA GLY A 359 18.84 19.05 -13.16
C GLY A 359 17.98 18.26 -12.19
N SER A 360 17.10 17.39 -12.70
CA SER A 360 16.14 16.63 -11.90
C SER A 360 16.17 15.15 -12.27
N GLN A 361 16.29 14.28 -11.26
CA GLN A 361 16.30 12.84 -11.41
C GLN A 361 15.11 12.22 -10.67
N SER A 362 14.41 11.30 -11.33
CA SER A 362 13.33 10.53 -10.70
C SER A 362 13.90 9.29 -10.01
N ILE A 363 13.51 9.05 -8.76
CA ILE A 363 13.91 7.89 -7.95
C ILE A 363 12.66 7.16 -7.48
N SER A 364 12.59 5.85 -7.70
CA SER A 364 11.49 5.02 -7.20
C SER A 364 11.61 4.78 -5.71
N ILE A 365 10.56 5.10 -4.95
CA ILE A 365 10.54 4.93 -3.48
C ILE A 365 9.67 3.76 -3.01
N LYS A 366 8.62 3.42 -3.78
CA LYS A 366 7.75 2.27 -3.51
C LYS A 366 7.28 1.64 -4.81
N ARG A 367 7.27 0.30 -4.84
CA ARG A 367 6.73 -0.48 -5.95
C ARG A 367 6.13 -1.77 -5.43
N VAL A 368 4.81 -1.89 -5.54
CA VAL A 368 4.02 -3.08 -5.22
C VAL A 368 3.05 -3.31 -6.37
N THR A 369 3.11 -4.48 -7.00
CA THR A 369 2.25 -4.81 -8.14
C THR A 369 0.89 -5.31 -7.65
N SER A 370 -0.20 -4.84 -8.26
CA SER A 370 -1.53 -5.40 -8.01
C SER A 370 -1.66 -6.79 -8.65
N ALA A 371 -2.19 -7.75 -7.90
CA ALA A 371 -2.37 -9.13 -8.35
C ALA A 371 -3.59 -9.76 -7.69
N SER A 372 -4.32 -10.63 -8.42
CA SER A 372 -5.43 -11.39 -7.84
C SER A 372 -4.92 -12.36 -6.78
N ARG A 373 -5.64 -12.49 -5.67
CA ARG A 373 -5.34 -13.44 -4.59
C ARG A 373 -6.05 -14.79 -4.76
N GLY A 374 -6.93 -14.93 -5.76
CA GLY A 374 -7.61 -16.19 -6.08
C GLY A 374 -8.31 -16.81 -4.87
N ALA A 375 -7.99 -18.07 -4.56
CA ALA A 375 -8.55 -18.81 -3.42
C ALA A 375 -8.19 -18.25 -2.02
N LEU A 376 -7.31 -17.25 -1.94
CA LEU A 376 -6.97 -16.57 -0.69
C LEU A 376 -7.90 -15.38 -0.38
N TRP A 377 -8.93 -15.13 -1.21
CA TRP A 377 -9.97 -14.14 -0.93
C TRP A 377 -10.87 -14.63 0.20
N THR A 378 -10.77 -14.00 1.38
CA THR A 378 -11.56 -14.35 2.57
C THR A 378 -12.64 -13.32 2.87
N THR A 379 -12.46 -12.06 2.44
CA THR A 379 -13.46 -11.01 2.65
C THR A 379 -14.74 -11.23 1.83
N ASP A 380 -14.78 -12.22 0.94
CA ASP A 380 -15.99 -12.62 0.20
C ASP A 380 -17.14 -12.94 1.16
N LYS A 381 -16.83 -13.48 2.35
CA LYS A 381 -17.81 -13.77 3.41
C LYS A 381 -18.46 -12.51 3.97
N MET A 382 -17.78 -11.36 3.92
CA MET A 382 -18.38 -10.11 4.37
C MET A 382 -19.22 -9.48 3.25
N GLY A 383 -18.66 -9.47 2.03
CA GLY A 383 -19.34 -9.11 0.79
C GLY A 383 -18.62 -9.69 -0.43
N TRP A 384 -19.36 -10.37 -1.31
CA TRP A 384 -18.81 -11.07 -2.48
C TRP A 384 -18.73 -10.20 -3.76
N GLY A 385 -19.05 -8.91 -3.64
CA GLY A 385 -19.01 -7.96 -4.75
C GLY A 385 -20.08 -8.16 -5.86
N PRO A 386 -20.22 -7.18 -6.76
CA PRO A 386 -21.39 -7.08 -7.65
C PRO A 386 -21.43 -8.11 -8.78
N TRP A 387 -20.28 -8.70 -9.12
CA TRP A 387 -20.21 -9.77 -10.11
C TRP A 387 -20.97 -11.03 -9.65
N ASN A 388 -20.88 -11.37 -8.35
CA ASN A 388 -21.61 -12.50 -7.78
C ASN A 388 -23.11 -12.22 -7.71
N ASP A 389 -23.50 -10.97 -7.41
CA ASP A 389 -24.90 -10.55 -7.51
C ASP A 389 -25.43 -10.81 -8.93
N PHE A 390 -24.70 -10.41 -9.97
CA PHE A 390 -25.07 -10.63 -11.38
C PHE A 390 -25.28 -12.11 -11.72
N ILE A 391 -24.41 -12.99 -11.22
CA ILE A 391 -24.54 -14.44 -11.40
C ILE A 391 -25.80 -14.94 -10.72
N LEU A 392 -26.04 -14.52 -9.48
CA LEU A 392 -27.20 -14.94 -8.70
C LEU A 392 -28.51 -14.51 -9.36
N SER A 393 -28.60 -13.23 -9.73
CA SER A 393 -29.75 -12.66 -10.45
C SER A 393 -30.05 -13.44 -11.73
N ASN A 394 -29.03 -13.77 -12.51
CA ASN A 394 -29.22 -14.49 -13.75
C ASN A 394 -29.59 -15.97 -13.53
N ALA A 395 -29.04 -16.63 -12.51
CA ALA A 395 -29.34 -18.02 -12.20
C ALA A 395 -30.79 -18.21 -11.71
N TYR A 396 -31.26 -17.32 -10.82
CA TYR A 396 -32.59 -17.42 -10.20
C TYR A 396 -33.65 -16.52 -10.84
N LYS A 397 -33.27 -15.73 -11.85
CA LYS A 397 -34.16 -14.78 -12.56
C LYS A 397 -34.80 -13.76 -11.61
N VAL A 398 -33.99 -13.19 -10.71
CA VAL A 398 -34.41 -12.21 -9.69
C VAL A 398 -33.76 -10.84 -9.91
N SER A 399 -34.48 -9.76 -9.64
CA SER A 399 -33.95 -8.39 -9.67
C SER A 399 -33.23 -8.02 -8.36
N PHE A 400 -32.22 -7.15 -8.42
CA PHE A 400 -31.66 -6.51 -7.21
C PHE A 400 -32.51 -5.36 -6.70
N VAL A 401 -33.32 -4.78 -7.58
CA VAL A 401 -34.10 -3.60 -7.26
C VAL A 401 -35.21 -3.99 -6.29
N ARG A 402 -35.14 -3.46 -5.05
CA ARG A 402 -36.00 -3.86 -3.93
C ARG A 402 -37.48 -3.56 -4.13
N SER A 403 -37.82 -2.67 -5.06
CA SER A 403 -39.21 -2.40 -5.45
C SER A 403 -39.76 -3.39 -6.48
N ASP A 404 -38.91 -4.23 -7.08
CA ASP A 404 -39.34 -5.29 -7.99
C ASP A 404 -39.96 -6.46 -7.21
N PRO A 405 -41.13 -6.98 -7.62
CA PRO A 405 -41.76 -8.13 -6.95
C PRO A 405 -40.90 -9.41 -6.94
N THR A 406 -39.96 -9.55 -7.87
CA THR A 406 -39.05 -10.70 -7.95
C THR A 406 -37.87 -10.59 -6.99
N ASN A 407 -37.58 -9.40 -6.46
CA ASN A 407 -36.48 -9.21 -5.52
C ASN A 407 -36.67 -10.06 -4.27
N GLN A 408 -35.58 -10.70 -3.86
CA GLN A 408 -35.50 -11.45 -2.60
C GLN A 408 -34.44 -10.81 -1.74
N ARG A 409 -34.81 -10.46 -0.52
CA ARG A 409 -33.89 -9.90 0.47
C ARG A 409 -33.16 -11.02 1.17
N PHE A 410 -31.90 -10.80 1.53
CA PHE A 410 -31.22 -11.67 2.48
C PHE A 410 -31.93 -11.48 3.81
N ALA A 411 -32.56 -12.56 4.28
CA ALA A 411 -33.22 -12.60 5.56
C ALA A 411 -32.48 -13.58 6.46
N TRP A 412 -32.62 -13.38 7.76
CA TRP A 412 -32.13 -14.36 8.73
C TRP A 412 -32.92 -15.68 8.53
N PRO A 413 -32.30 -16.86 8.68
CA PRO A 413 -33.05 -18.09 8.67
C PRO A 413 -34.11 -18.00 9.78
N CYS A 414 -35.37 -18.04 9.41
CA CYS A 414 -36.42 -18.03 10.42
C CYS A 414 -36.47 -19.41 11.07
N ASP A 415 -36.42 -19.46 12.40
CA ASP A 415 -36.49 -20.74 13.11
C ASP A 415 -37.88 -21.34 12.92
N TYR A 416 -37.92 -22.57 12.40
CA TYR A 416 -39.17 -23.31 12.30
C TYR A 416 -39.73 -23.64 13.68
N ALA A 417 -38.86 -23.81 14.70
CA ALA A 417 -39.30 -23.99 16.08
C ALA A 417 -40.05 -22.76 16.60
N ASP A 418 -39.66 -21.54 16.23
CA ASP A 418 -40.37 -20.31 16.60
C ASP A 418 -41.76 -20.22 15.93
N TYR A 419 -41.85 -20.65 14.66
CA TYR A 419 -43.14 -20.79 13.98
C TYR A 419 -44.04 -21.81 14.67
N VAL A 420 -43.50 -23.00 14.98
CA VAL A 420 -44.25 -24.07 15.65
C VAL A 420 -44.68 -23.64 17.05
N ALA A 421 -43.83 -22.90 17.77
CA ALA A 421 -44.12 -22.42 19.12
C ALA A 421 -45.24 -21.36 19.12
N ASN A 422 -45.22 -20.41 18.18
CA ASN A 422 -46.17 -19.30 18.14
C ASN A 422 -46.58 -18.89 16.71
N PRO A 423 -47.36 -19.72 15.98
CA PRO A 423 -47.66 -19.49 14.56
C PRO A 423 -48.51 -18.25 14.31
N ALA A 424 -49.31 -17.82 15.30
CA ALA A 424 -50.18 -16.65 15.20
C ALA A 424 -49.44 -15.31 15.34
N THR A 425 -48.23 -15.30 15.93
CA THR A 425 -47.40 -14.11 16.11
C THR A 425 -46.07 -14.21 15.35
N TYR A 426 -45.95 -15.23 14.50
CA TYR A 426 -44.76 -15.46 13.70
C TYR A 426 -44.74 -14.48 12.52
N ASP A 427 -43.99 -13.40 12.69
CA ASP A 427 -43.82 -12.32 11.71
C ASP A 427 -42.60 -12.55 10.79
N CYS A 428 -41.83 -13.61 11.03
CA CYS A 428 -40.66 -13.94 10.22
C CYS A 428 -41.12 -14.63 8.93
N GLN A 429 -41.48 -13.84 7.91
CA GLN A 429 -41.78 -14.34 6.57
C GLN A 429 -40.61 -13.93 5.63
N PRO A 430 -39.54 -14.74 5.53
CA PRO A 430 -38.27 -14.29 4.96
C PRO A 430 -38.32 -14.10 3.43
N CYS A 431 -39.34 -14.65 2.75
CA CYS A 431 -39.47 -14.58 1.30
C CYS A 431 -40.91 -14.30 0.85
N ASN A 432 -41.03 -13.51 -0.22
CA ASN A 432 -42.30 -13.25 -0.91
C ASN A 432 -42.76 -14.50 -1.68
N SER A 433 -44.06 -14.78 -1.71
CA SER A 433 -44.66 -15.77 -2.63
C SER A 433 -44.24 -15.43 -4.08
N PRO A 434 -43.81 -16.40 -4.91
CA PRO A 434 -44.01 -17.85 -4.79
C PRO A 434 -42.85 -18.65 -4.17
N TRP A 435 -41.80 -17.99 -3.65
CA TRP A 435 -40.55 -18.66 -3.23
C TRP A 435 -40.58 -19.27 -1.83
N ASN A 436 -41.74 -19.21 -1.18
CA ASN A 436 -42.04 -19.75 0.15
C ASN A 436 -43.32 -20.60 0.07
N PRO A 437 -43.25 -21.82 -0.50
CA PRO A 437 -44.40 -22.73 -0.53
C PRO A 437 -44.73 -23.32 0.85
N TYR A 438 -43.79 -23.26 1.82
CA TYR A 438 -43.95 -23.78 3.18
C TYR A 438 -43.36 -22.80 4.22
N PRO A 439 -44.11 -22.38 5.26
CA PRO A 439 -43.60 -21.50 6.32
C PRO A 439 -42.28 -22.03 6.92
N GLY A 440 -41.23 -21.20 6.91
CA GLY A 440 -39.89 -21.55 7.39
C GLY A 440 -38.94 -22.14 6.34
N TYR A 441 -39.41 -22.44 5.13
CA TYR A 441 -38.58 -22.91 4.02
C TYR A 441 -38.64 -21.94 2.84
N CYS A 442 -37.59 -21.12 2.72
CA CYS A 442 -37.30 -20.42 1.48
C CYS A 442 -36.46 -21.30 0.58
N ASP A 443 -36.91 -21.54 -0.65
CA ASP A 443 -36.08 -22.17 -1.68
C ASP A 443 -35.04 -21.20 -2.29
N VAL A 444 -35.05 -19.94 -1.84
CA VAL A 444 -34.04 -18.95 -2.21
C VAL A 444 -32.73 -19.33 -1.54
N PRO A 445 -31.60 -19.30 -2.25
CA PRO A 445 -30.34 -19.59 -1.62
C PRO A 445 -29.90 -18.35 -0.82
N ASP A 446 -29.88 -18.46 0.50
CA ASP A 446 -29.17 -17.48 1.33
C ASP A 446 -27.67 -17.54 0.97
N PHE A 447 -26.93 -16.47 1.25
CA PHE A 447 -25.49 -16.41 0.94
C PHE A 447 -24.79 -17.69 1.37
N ASP A 448 -25.12 -18.17 2.58
CA ASP A 448 -24.52 -19.33 3.21
C ASP A 448 -24.74 -20.62 2.40
N ARG A 449 -25.95 -20.87 1.90
CA ARG A 449 -26.22 -21.99 0.98
C ARG A 449 -25.48 -21.84 -0.34
N ILE A 450 -25.39 -20.63 -0.90
CA ILE A 450 -24.72 -20.38 -2.20
C ILE A 450 -23.24 -20.70 -2.10
N VAL A 451 -22.59 -20.24 -1.02
CA VAL A 451 -21.15 -20.43 -0.83
C VAL A 451 -20.82 -21.72 -0.07
N GLY A 452 -21.82 -22.58 0.19
CA GLY A 452 -21.64 -23.87 0.86
C GLY A 452 -21.13 -23.76 2.30
N LEU A 453 -21.51 -22.71 3.02
CA LEU A 453 -21.18 -22.56 4.44
C LEU A 453 -22.00 -23.53 5.27
N THR A 454 -21.29 -24.34 6.05
CA THR A 454 -21.89 -25.23 7.05
C THR A 454 -22.14 -24.47 8.35
N GLU A 455 -23.12 -24.91 9.15
CA GLU A 455 -23.40 -24.32 10.46
C GLU A 455 -22.31 -24.67 11.48
N THR A 456 -21.16 -24.03 11.36
CA THR A 456 -20.09 -24.07 12.36
C THR A 456 -20.37 -23.06 13.48
N PRO A 457 -19.76 -23.19 14.67
CA PRO A 457 -19.88 -22.19 15.72
C PRO A 457 -19.50 -20.77 15.26
N ASN A 458 -18.51 -20.61 14.38
CA ASN A 458 -18.11 -19.31 13.86
C ASN A 458 -19.18 -18.71 12.94
N VAL A 459 -19.82 -19.50 12.08
CA VAL A 459 -20.93 -19.01 11.24
C VAL A 459 -22.07 -18.50 12.12
N VAL A 460 -22.46 -19.27 13.15
CA VAL A 460 -23.54 -18.89 14.06
C VAL A 460 -23.18 -17.62 14.85
N MET A 461 -21.98 -17.55 15.41
CA MET A 461 -21.53 -16.37 16.17
C MET A 461 -21.40 -15.13 15.28
N THR A 462 -20.86 -15.25 14.05
CA THR A 462 -20.79 -14.12 13.11
C THR A 462 -22.19 -13.58 12.78
N ARG A 463 -23.14 -14.46 12.47
CA ARG A 463 -24.54 -14.08 12.22
C ARG A 463 -25.16 -13.36 13.43
N TYR A 464 -24.94 -13.87 14.64
CA TYR A 464 -25.58 -13.37 15.85
C TYR A 464 -24.96 -12.07 16.37
N PHE A 465 -23.63 -11.94 16.33
CA PHE A 465 -22.92 -10.81 16.92
C PHE A 465 -22.59 -9.71 15.92
N ILE A 466 -22.45 -10.02 14.63
CA ILE A 466 -22.06 -9.05 13.59
C ILE A 466 -23.25 -8.79 12.65
N GLY A 467 -23.75 -9.83 12.00
CA GLY A 467 -24.90 -9.77 11.11
C GLY A 467 -24.84 -10.80 9.97
N PRO A 468 -25.83 -10.78 9.05
CA PRO A 468 -25.88 -11.70 7.93
C PRO A 468 -24.62 -11.65 7.07
N ILE A 469 -24.05 -12.82 6.80
CA ILE A 469 -22.88 -13.00 5.94
C ILE A 469 -23.26 -12.55 4.51
N GLY A 470 -22.33 -11.89 3.82
CA GLY A 470 -22.59 -11.25 2.53
C GLY A 470 -23.32 -9.90 2.60
N SER A 471 -23.60 -9.38 3.81
CA SER A 471 -24.19 -8.06 4.06
C SER A 471 -23.42 -7.22 5.08
N ILE A 472 -22.16 -7.60 5.37
CA ILE A 472 -21.29 -6.90 6.31
C ILE A 472 -20.38 -5.97 5.49
N ASP A 473 -20.51 -4.67 5.71
CA ASP A 473 -19.63 -3.70 5.06
C ASP A 473 -18.28 -3.63 5.79
N VAL A 474 -17.19 -3.54 5.04
CA VAL A 474 -15.83 -3.57 5.56
C VAL A 474 -15.09 -2.32 5.08
N PHE A 475 -14.55 -1.50 6.00
CA PHE A 475 -13.80 -0.29 5.62
C PHE A 475 -12.50 -0.15 6.40
N ASN A 476 -11.42 0.21 5.71
CA ASN A 476 -10.16 0.58 6.34
C ASN A 476 -10.33 1.90 7.12
N LYS A 477 -9.65 2.04 8.25
CA LYS A 477 -9.71 3.23 9.11
C LYS A 477 -8.33 3.85 9.26
N LEU A 478 -8.28 5.16 9.09
CA LEU A 478 -7.08 5.95 9.31
C LEU A 478 -6.82 6.14 10.80
N THR A 479 -5.55 6.24 11.16
CA THR A 479 -5.12 6.61 12.50
C THR A 479 -5.66 7.99 12.89
N PRO A 480 -6.27 8.16 14.08
CA PRO A 480 -6.75 9.45 14.55
C PRO A 480 -5.65 10.52 14.54
N PRO A 481 -5.96 11.78 14.19
CA PRO A 481 -4.99 12.86 14.26
C PRO A 481 -4.34 13.01 15.65
N SER A 482 -5.10 12.81 16.72
CA SER A 482 -4.59 12.85 18.10
C SER A 482 -3.50 11.80 18.37
N LEU A 483 -3.70 10.58 17.87
CA LEU A 483 -2.72 9.50 17.98
C LEU A 483 -1.45 9.79 17.15
N ARG A 484 -1.61 10.33 15.94
CA ARG A 484 -0.47 10.75 15.10
C ARG A 484 0.36 11.86 15.75
N ILE A 485 -0.30 12.88 16.30
CA ILE A 485 0.38 13.98 17.00
C ILE A 485 1.16 13.48 18.22
N LEU A 486 0.56 12.57 19.00
CA LEU A 486 1.23 11.92 20.13
C LEU A 486 2.47 11.15 19.68
N PHE A 487 2.34 10.38 18.60
CA PHE A 487 3.42 9.59 18.04
C PHE A 487 4.57 10.46 17.54
N GLU A 488 4.29 11.52 16.77
CA GLU A 488 5.30 12.45 16.28
C GLU A 488 6.06 13.12 17.43
N THR A 489 5.34 13.60 18.46
CA THR A 489 5.94 14.23 19.64
C THR A 489 6.81 13.24 20.42
N PHE A 490 6.37 11.98 20.54
CA PHE A 490 7.14 10.93 21.18
C PHE A 490 8.43 10.60 20.41
N GLN A 491 8.35 10.46 19.10
CA GLN A 491 9.52 10.18 18.26
C GLN A 491 10.54 11.31 18.32
N ASP A 492 10.09 12.58 18.26
CA ASP A 492 10.96 13.75 18.39
C ASP A 492 11.66 13.76 19.76
N ALA A 493 10.93 13.49 20.84
CA ALA A 493 11.49 13.43 22.19
C ALA A 493 12.54 12.31 22.34
N VAL A 494 12.24 11.10 21.85
CA VAL A 494 13.18 9.97 21.89
C VAL A 494 14.41 10.23 21.05
N ALA A 495 14.25 10.73 19.81
CA ALA A 495 15.37 11.01 18.91
C ALA A 495 16.29 12.10 19.47
N SER A 496 15.72 13.17 20.05
CA SER A 496 16.46 14.24 20.72
C SER A 496 17.25 13.71 21.92
N LEU A 497 16.61 12.92 22.78
CA LEU A 497 17.23 12.41 24.00
C LEU A 497 18.31 11.36 23.71
N MET A 498 18.12 10.51 22.69
CA MET A 498 19.13 9.53 22.26
C MET A 498 20.42 10.20 21.77
N GLN A 499 20.38 11.45 21.33
CA GLN A 499 21.56 12.19 20.84
C GLN A 499 22.22 13.07 21.91
N THR A 500 21.45 13.46 22.93
CA THR A 500 21.91 14.41 23.95
C THR A 500 22.23 13.75 25.30
N ASN A 501 21.83 12.49 25.48
CA ASN A 501 21.99 11.77 26.74
C ASN A 501 22.50 10.34 26.51
N ASP A 502 23.80 10.12 26.76
CA ASP A 502 24.46 8.82 26.62
C ASP A 502 23.84 7.73 27.50
N ALA A 503 23.36 8.08 28.70
CA ALA A 503 22.74 7.11 29.59
C ALA A 503 21.41 6.60 29.03
N PHE A 504 20.60 7.49 28.44
CA PHE A 504 19.35 7.11 27.76
C PHE A 504 19.64 6.29 26.50
N TYR A 505 20.62 6.71 25.69
CA TYR A 505 21.05 5.95 24.51
C TYR A 505 21.45 4.51 24.89
N ASN A 506 22.33 4.37 25.88
CA ASN A 506 22.78 3.06 26.35
C ASN A 506 21.63 2.21 26.90
N ALA A 507 20.71 2.80 27.68
CA ALA A 507 19.53 2.09 28.19
C ALA A 507 18.62 1.60 27.05
N MET A 508 18.37 2.43 26.04
CA MET A 508 17.57 2.05 24.86
C MET A 508 18.21 0.94 24.03
N MET A 509 19.54 0.91 23.93
CA MET A 509 20.28 -0.12 23.21
C MET A 509 20.31 -1.47 23.92
N LEU A 510 20.07 -1.50 25.23
CA LEU A 510 19.97 -2.74 26.02
C LEU A 510 18.60 -3.42 25.92
N ILE A 511 17.57 -2.75 25.40
CA ILE A 511 16.23 -3.33 25.26
C ILE A 511 16.22 -4.34 24.11
N PRO A 512 16.02 -5.64 24.36
CA PRO A 512 16.00 -6.65 23.31
C PRO A 512 14.69 -6.61 22.53
N SER A 513 14.72 -7.15 21.30
CA SER A 513 13.51 -7.37 20.50
C SER A 513 13.05 -8.83 20.66
N LEU A 514 11.98 -9.07 21.43
CA LEU A 514 11.48 -10.42 21.71
C LEU A 514 9.95 -10.48 21.55
N SER A 515 9.45 -11.63 21.08
CA SER A 515 8.01 -11.88 20.96
C SER A 515 7.40 -12.20 22.33
N ALA A 516 6.19 -11.68 22.57
CA ALA A 516 5.32 -11.99 23.71
C ALA A 516 3.95 -12.50 23.20
N ASP A 517 3.20 -13.20 24.06
CA ASP A 517 1.87 -13.76 23.75
C ASP A 517 0.79 -13.32 24.75
N PRO A 518 0.54 -12.01 24.91
CA PRO A 518 -0.42 -11.52 25.89
C PRO A 518 -1.84 -12.01 25.58
N VAL A 519 -2.55 -12.43 26.63
CA VAL A 519 -3.94 -12.87 26.58
C VAL A 519 -4.75 -12.08 27.62
N PRO A 520 -5.89 -11.46 27.24
CA PRO A 520 -6.74 -10.75 28.19
C PRO A 520 -7.15 -11.66 29.36
N ALA A 521 -7.11 -11.15 30.59
CA ALA A 521 -7.42 -11.95 31.77
C ALA A 521 -8.83 -12.58 31.70
N SER A 522 -9.80 -11.87 31.12
CA SER A 522 -11.18 -12.34 30.90
C SER A 522 -11.28 -13.51 29.91
N TRP A 523 -10.24 -13.74 29.10
CA TRP A 523 -10.18 -14.83 28.15
C TRP A 523 -9.49 -16.06 28.73
N GLN A 524 -8.92 -15.97 29.95
CA GLN A 524 -8.21 -17.06 30.60
C GLN A 524 -9.14 -17.85 31.54
N GLY A 525 -8.92 -19.18 31.62
CA GLY A 525 -9.65 -20.07 32.52
C GLY A 525 -10.72 -20.93 31.83
N GLY A 526 -11.18 -21.97 32.53
CA GLY A 526 -12.15 -22.95 31.99
C GLY A 526 -11.58 -23.89 30.93
N GLN A 527 -12.45 -24.70 30.32
CA GLN A 527 -12.14 -25.54 29.14
C GLN A 527 -12.48 -24.80 27.84
N ILE A 528 -12.04 -23.54 27.74
CA ILE A 528 -12.26 -22.70 26.57
C ILE A 528 -11.34 -23.16 25.44
N GLN A 529 -11.92 -23.37 24.26
CA GLN A 529 -11.19 -23.57 23.02
C GLN A 529 -11.50 -22.41 22.07
N TYR A 530 -10.48 -21.89 21.42
CA TYR A 530 -10.59 -20.71 20.56
C TYR A 530 -10.62 -21.12 19.10
N LEU A 531 -11.48 -20.46 18.32
CA LEU A 531 -11.77 -20.74 16.92
C LEU A 531 -11.30 -19.61 15.98
N GLY A 532 -10.51 -18.64 16.48
CA GLY A 532 -9.95 -17.56 15.66
C GLY A 532 -10.47 -16.18 16.03
N GLY A 533 -9.70 -15.15 15.68
CA GLY A 533 -10.08 -13.73 15.82
C GLY A 533 -10.41 -13.05 14.49
N ASP A 534 -10.69 -13.84 13.45
CA ASP A 534 -10.89 -13.37 12.09
C ASP A 534 -12.33 -13.65 11.64
N PRO A 535 -13.20 -12.62 11.51
CA PRO A 535 -14.58 -12.80 11.08
C PRO A 535 -14.70 -13.25 9.62
N THR A 536 -13.63 -13.15 8.83
CA THR A 536 -13.58 -13.64 7.44
C THR A 536 -13.30 -15.15 7.35
N CYS A 537 -12.95 -15.79 8.48
CA CYS A 537 -12.57 -17.20 8.54
C CYS A 537 -13.54 -18.04 9.39
N LEU A 538 -14.58 -18.56 8.74
CA LEU A 538 -15.73 -19.17 9.39
C LEU A 538 -15.61 -20.70 9.61
N THR A 539 -14.55 -21.34 9.12
CA THR A 539 -14.38 -22.81 9.16
C THR A 539 -13.15 -23.26 9.95
N ARG A 540 -12.66 -22.41 10.84
CA ARG A 540 -11.48 -22.71 11.68
C ARG A 540 -11.78 -23.79 12.71
N THR A 541 -10.73 -24.53 13.08
CA THR A 541 -10.80 -25.59 14.09
C THR A 541 -10.51 -25.06 15.50
N ALA A 542 -11.00 -25.75 16.53
CA ALA A 542 -10.84 -25.34 17.91
C ALA A 542 -9.40 -25.57 18.41
N MET A 543 -8.76 -24.54 18.97
CA MET A 543 -7.38 -24.57 19.47
C MET A 543 -7.32 -24.25 20.98
N PRO A 544 -6.33 -24.78 21.72
CA PRO A 544 -6.17 -24.53 23.17
C PRO A 544 -5.49 -23.18 23.49
N TYR A 545 -5.41 -22.28 22.51
CA TYR A 545 -4.76 -20.97 22.66
C TYR A 545 -5.49 -19.91 21.85
N VAL A 546 -5.44 -18.67 22.35
CA VAL A 546 -5.93 -17.49 21.64
C VAL A 546 -5.18 -17.35 20.32
N GLN A 547 -5.93 -17.29 19.23
CA GLN A 547 -5.38 -17.23 17.88
C GLN A 547 -5.18 -15.78 17.42
N SER A 548 -4.36 -15.58 16.40
CA SER A 548 -4.17 -14.27 15.76
C SER A 548 -5.48 -13.66 15.25
N SER A 549 -5.46 -12.33 15.12
CA SER A 549 -6.56 -11.54 14.56
C SER A 549 -6.67 -11.75 13.04
N PHE A 550 -7.63 -11.08 12.41
CA PHE A 550 -7.73 -11.04 10.95
C PHE A 550 -6.50 -10.38 10.32
N ALA A 551 -6.13 -10.81 9.12
CA ALA A 551 -5.09 -10.16 8.33
C ALA A 551 -5.40 -10.27 6.85
N PHE A 552 -5.05 -9.23 6.11
CA PHE A 552 -5.23 -9.14 4.67
C PHE A 552 -4.63 -10.33 3.90
N ASP A 553 -3.44 -10.77 4.27
CA ASP A 553 -2.60 -11.71 3.52
C ASP A 553 -2.64 -13.16 4.03
N VAL A 554 -3.32 -13.42 5.16
CA VAL A 554 -3.34 -14.73 5.83
C VAL A 554 -4.49 -15.62 5.33
N ALA A 555 -4.22 -16.91 5.15
CA ALA A 555 -5.23 -17.92 4.80
C ALA A 555 -5.96 -18.43 6.05
N CYS A 556 -7.24 -18.81 5.92
CA CYS A 556 -8.03 -19.30 7.06
C CYS A 556 -7.53 -20.59 7.69
N ALA A 557 -6.79 -21.42 6.94
CA ALA A 557 -6.14 -22.63 7.47
C ALA A 557 -4.96 -22.32 8.42
N THR A 558 -4.42 -21.09 8.38
CA THR A 558 -3.33 -20.66 9.24
C THR A 558 -3.87 -20.24 10.60
N GLN A 559 -3.71 -21.10 11.61
CA GLN A 559 -4.21 -20.90 12.97
C GLN A 559 -3.07 -20.64 13.97
N GLN A 560 -2.42 -19.49 13.84
CA GLN A 560 -1.29 -19.10 14.70
C GLN A 560 -1.76 -18.50 16.03
N ARG A 561 -0.89 -18.57 17.05
CA ARG A 561 -1.13 -17.93 18.36
C ARG A 561 -1.07 -16.41 18.22
N ASN A 562 -1.94 -15.69 18.93
CA ASN A 562 -1.81 -14.23 19.05
C ASN A 562 -0.47 -13.88 19.69
N THR A 563 0.37 -13.16 18.96
CA THR A 563 1.67 -12.70 19.46
C THR A 563 1.91 -11.25 19.07
N ILE A 564 2.78 -10.59 19.83
CA ILE A 564 3.24 -9.24 19.57
C ILE A 564 4.75 -9.17 19.73
N LEU A 565 5.43 -8.47 18.83
CA LEU A 565 6.86 -8.23 18.93
C LEU A 565 7.10 -7.03 19.85
N LEU A 566 7.78 -7.25 20.97
CA LEU A 566 8.21 -6.18 21.85
C LEU A 566 9.58 -5.68 21.39
N HIS A 567 9.76 -4.37 21.20
CA HIS A 567 11.02 -3.74 20.87
C HIS A 567 11.16 -2.37 21.56
N LYS A 568 12.36 -1.80 21.51
CA LYS A 568 12.72 -0.58 22.27
C LYS A 568 11.73 0.58 22.18
N LEU A 569 11.20 0.86 20.97
CA LEU A 569 10.32 2.00 20.74
C LEU A 569 8.87 1.72 21.15
N ASN A 570 8.29 0.58 20.77
CA ASN A 570 6.89 0.31 21.07
C ASN A 570 6.66 0.08 22.57
N VAL A 571 7.59 -0.60 23.26
CA VAL A 571 7.49 -0.81 24.72
C VAL A 571 7.64 0.50 25.47
N LEU A 572 8.61 1.35 25.10
CA LEU A 572 8.74 2.66 25.73
C LEU A 572 7.49 3.52 25.50
N PHE A 573 6.95 3.55 24.28
CA PHE A 573 5.70 4.23 23.97
C PHE A 573 4.53 3.73 24.82
N ALA A 574 4.39 2.41 24.98
CA ALA A 574 3.36 1.82 25.81
C ALA A 574 3.54 2.16 27.31
N ILE A 575 4.76 2.20 27.83
CA ILE A 575 5.01 2.64 29.22
C ILE A 575 4.60 4.11 29.39
N VAL A 576 4.99 4.98 28.46
CA VAL A 576 4.66 6.42 28.46
C VAL A 576 3.13 6.63 28.43
N ALA A 577 2.42 5.89 27.59
CA ALA A 577 1.00 6.14 27.32
C ALA A 577 0.01 5.35 28.21
N SER A 578 0.42 4.22 28.79
CA SER A 578 -0.49 3.32 29.52
C SER A 578 -1.00 3.84 30.86
N GLY A 579 -0.35 4.86 31.43
CA GLY A 579 -0.63 5.34 32.79
C GLY A 579 -0.13 4.41 33.90
N VAL A 580 0.56 3.32 33.55
CA VAL A 580 1.21 2.40 34.50
C VAL A 580 2.72 2.69 34.50
N HIS A 581 3.20 3.37 35.54
CA HIS A 581 4.60 3.81 35.61
C HIS A 581 5.41 3.12 36.72
N SER A 582 4.75 2.35 37.59
CA SER A 582 5.45 1.59 38.64
C SER A 582 6.22 0.42 38.01
N PRO A 583 7.56 0.30 38.23
CA PRO A 583 8.37 -0.81 37.75
C PRO A 583 7.77 -2.19 38.02
N ASN A 584 7.31 -2.40 39.27
CA ASN A 584 6.72 -3.68 39.67
C ASN A 584 5.41 -3.94 38.95
N ALA A 585 4.54 -2.93 38.80
CA ALA A 585 3.26 -3.10 38.10
C ALA A 585 3.48 -3.46 36.62
N LEU A 586 4.42 -2.79 35.95
CA LEU A 586 4.77 -3.07 34.54
C LEU A 586 5.27 -4.51 34.36
N ILE A 587 6.15 -4.98 35.24
CA ILE A 587 6.67 -6.37 35.18
C ILE A 587 5.54 -7.39 35.42
N GLN A 588 4.62 -7.11 36.36
CA GLN A 588 3.49 -8.00 36.65
C GLN A 588 2.54 -8.18 35.45
N LEU A 589 2.46 -7.22 34.52
CA LEU A 589 1.66 -7.37 33.30
C LEU A 589 2.13 -8.55 32.43
N CYS A 590 3.41 -8.93 32.50
CA CYS A 590 3.93 -10.08 31.77
C CYS A 590 3.37 -11.42 32.25
N SER A 591 2.68 -11.47 33.40
CA SER A 591 1.90 -12.65 33.82
C SER A 591 0.73 -12.96 32.88
N LEU A 592 0.28 -11.96 32.10
CA LEU A 592 -0.76 -12.14 31.07
C LEU A 592 -0.25 -12.88 29.83
N CYS A 593 1.05 -13.19 29.73
CA CYS A 593 1.65 -13.95 28.63
C CYS A 593 1.77 -15.43 29.02
N PRO A 594 0.91 -16.35 28.54
CA PRO A 594 0.88 -17.73 29.03
C PRO A 594 2.15 -18.53 28.75
N THR A 595 2.82 -18.29 27.61
CA THR A 595 4.00 -19.09 27.21
C THR A 595 5.29 -18.26 27.12
N LYS A 596 5.20 -16.93 27.01
CA LYS A 596 6.34 -16.03 26.80
C LYS A 596 6.53 -15.00 27.93
N ALA A 597 6.05 -15.29 29.15
CA ALA A 597 6.20 -14.39 30.31
C ALA A 597 7.66 -13.98 30.59
N SER A 598 8.62 -14.91 30.45
CA SER A 598 10.04 -14.62 30.66
C SER A 598 10.61 -13.66 29.61
N ALA A 599 10.28 -13.87 28.33
CA ALA A 599 10.66 -12.98 27.25
C ALA A 599 10.06 -11.58 27.43
N CYS A 600 8.77 -11.50 27.77
CA CYS A 600 8.11 -10.24 28.11
C CYS A 600 8.82 -9.52 29.25
N THR A 601 9.10 -10.25 30.35
CA THR A 601 9.74 -9.67 31.54
C THR A 601 11.11 -9.09 31.19
N SER A 602 11.94 -9.82 30.44
CA SER A 602 13.25 -9.34 30.02
C SER A 602 13.19 -8.02 29.23
N VAL A 603 12.24 -7.88 28.31
CA VAL A 603 12.08 -6.63 27.52
C VAL A 603 11.55 -5.51 28.40
N VAL A 604 10.49 -5.75 29.18
CA VAL A 604 9.84 -4.73 30.01
C VAL A 604 10.79 -4.23 31.11
N THR A 605 11.55 -5.11 31.76
CA THR A 605 12.55 -4.70 32.76
C THR A 605 13.61 -3.79 32.17
N ALA A 606 14.15 -4.11 30.98
CA ALA A 606 15.12 -3.23 30.31
C ALA A 606 14.49 -1.88 29.92
N ALA A 607 13.23 -1.89 29.44
CA ALA A 607 12.52 -0.68 29.06
C ALA A 607 12.17 0.22 30.26
N VAL A 608 11.94 -0.34 31.45
CA VAL A 608 11.75 0.44 32.68
C VAL A 608 12.98 1.29 32.99
N SER A 609 14.20 0.78 32.79
CA SER A 609 15.42 1.58 32.97
C SER A 609 15.46 2.78 32.02
N ALA A 610 15.14 2.58 30.74
CA ALA A 610 15.06 3.69 29.78
C ALA A 610 13.94 4.68 30.14
N TRP A 611 12.77 4.20 30.57
CA TRP A 611 11.64 5.02 31.02
C TRP A 611 12.03 5.92 32.19
N THR A 612 12.75 5.41 33.21
CA THR A 612 13.12 6.26 34.37
C THR A 612 13.98 7.46 33.99
N ILE A 613 14.81 7.33 32.96
CA ILE A 613 15.62 8.42 32.43
C ILE A 613 14.75 9.35 31.57
N PHE A 614 13.89 8.77 30.71
CA PHE A 614 12.98 9.50 29.84
C PHE A 614 12.02 10.40 30.64
N ASP A 615 11.41 9.87 31.71
CA ASP A 615 10.47 10.60 32.58
C ASP A 615 11.11 11.85 33.22
N GLN A 616 12.41 11.77 33.53
CA GLN A 616 13.16 12.87 34.16
C GLN A 616 13.72 13.89 33.16
N ALA A 617 14.09 13.44 31.96
CA ALA A 617 14.92 14.22 31.03
C ALA A 617 14.18 14.66 29.75
N ALA A 618 13.02 14.08 29.42
CA ALA A 618 12.29 14.43 28.20
C ALA A 618 11.65 15.83 28.31
N PRO A 619 12.05 16.81 27.46
CA PRO A 619 11.53 18.16 27.53
C PRO A 619 10.05 18.26 27.14
N GLU A 620 9.53 17.34 26.33
CA GLU A 620 8.17 17.34 25.81
C GLU A 620 7.14 16.65 26.75
N MET A 621 7.53 16.24 27.97
CA MET A 621 6.67 15.41 28.84
C MET A 621 5.29 16.04 29.13
N ASN A 622 5.22 17.36 29.30
CA ASN A 622 3.94 18.07 29.49
C ASN A 622 3.04 17.98 28.25
N ALA A 623 3.62 18.08 27.05
CA ALA A 623 2.89 17.96 25.80
C ALA A 623 2.41 16.51 25.61
N LEU A 624 3.29 15.53 25.85
CA LEU A 624 2.96 14.10 25.79
C LEU A 624 1.77 13.78 26.71
N ASN A 625 1.80 14.22 27.97
CA ASN A 625 0.71 13.99 28.93
C ASN A 625 -0.65 14.55 28.47
N SER A 626 -0.65 15.71 27.82
CA SER A 626 -1.88 16.29 27.23
C SER A 626 -2.36 15.48 26.03
N GLN A 627 -1.45 15.13 25.13
CA GLN A 627 -1.73 14.39 23.91
C GLN A 627 -2.19 12.94 24.19
N ILE A 628 -1.64 12.27 25.21
CA ILE A 628 -2.09 10.96 25.67
C ILE A 628 -3.57 11.02 26.05
N LYS A 629 -4.00 12.02 26.82
CA LYS A 629 -5.42 12.17 27.21
C LYS A 629 -6.34 12.37 26.00
N ALA A 630 -5.90 13.17 25.03
CA ALA A 630 -6.64 13.39 23.79
C ALA A 630 -6.73 12.10 22.95
N ALA A 631 -5.61 11.41 22.76
CA ALA A 631 -5.55 10.15 22.02
C ALA A 631 -6.38 9.06 22.71
N MET A 632 -6.30 8.92 24.04
CA MET A 632 -7.14 7.98 24.80
C MET A 632 -8.62 8.22 24.58
N LYS A 633 -9.07 9.48 24.64
CA LYS A 633 -10.48 9.83 24.44
C LYS A 633 -10.96 9.43 23.05
N ASP A 634 -10.18 9.73 22.01
CA ASP A 634 -10.54 9.39 20.64
C ASP A 634 -10.52 7.87 20.40
N LEU A 635 -9.53 7.16 20.96
CA LEU A 635 -9.41 5.70 20.84
C LEU A 635 -10.51 4.96 21.62
N ASP A 636 -10.88 5.47 22.79
CA ASP A 636 -11.99 4.93 23.59
C ASP A 636 -13.34 5.09 22.86
N ALA A 637 -13.57 6.25 22.23
CA ALA A 637 -14.76 6.49 21.41
C ALA A 637 -14.84 5.58 20.16
N GLN A 638 -13.70 5.17 19.62
CA GLN A 638 -13.64 4.23 18.49
C GLN A 638 -13.80 2.77 18.93
N ALA A 639 -13.65 2.44 20.21
CA ALA A 639 -13.77 1.10 20.76
C ALA A 639 -12.99 0.03 19.98
N ILE A 640 -11.77 0.37 19.52
CA ILE A 640 -10.92 -0.55 18.74
C ILE A 640 -10.61 -1.77 19.60
N SER A 641 -10.82 -2.95 19.04
CA SER A 641 -10.77 -4.20 19.77
C SER A 641 -10.11 -5.33 18.98
N ILE A 642 -9.79 -6.40 19.70
CA ILE A 642 -9.56 -7.72 19.14
C ILE A 642 -10.68 -8.64 19.61
N ILE A 643 -10.99 -9.66 18.81
CA ILE A 643 -12.03 -10.65 19.12
C ILE A 643 -11.47 -12.06 19.12
N GLN A 644 -12.21 -12.98 19.74
CA GLN A 644 -12.09 -14.42 19.52
C GLN A 644 -13.49 -15.05 19.47
N PHE A 645 -13.71 -15.87 18.46
CA PHE A 645 -14.71 -16.93 18.51
C PHE A 645 -14.20 -18.01 19.44
N ALA A 646 -15.01 -18.44 20.40
CA ALA A 646 -14.61 -19.49 21.33
C ALA A 646 -15.78 -20.40 21.69
N VAL A 647 -15.46 -21.61 22.10
CA VAL A 647 -16.41 -22.57 22.66
C VAL A 647 -15.94 -23.04 24.01
N ASN A 648 -16.88 -23.24 24.93
CA ASN A 648 -16.60 -23.87 26.21
C ASN A 648 -17.40 -25.17 26.27
N ASN A 649 -16.69 -26.28 26.43
CA ASN A 649 -17.31 -27.59 26.54
C ASN A 649 -17.50 -27.91 28.02
N THR A 650 -18.75 -28.04 28.47
CA THR A 650 -19.06 -28.43 29.85
C THR A 650 -19.97 -29.66 29.81
N GLY A 651 -19.41 -30.83 30.14
CA GLY A 651 -20.11 -32.11 29.95
C GLY A 651 -20.41 -32.39 28.48
N ASN A 652 -21.69 -32.56 28.15
CA ASN A 652 -22.17 -32.80 26.78
C ASN A 652 -22.66 -31.53 26.06
N SER A 653 -22.50 -30.34 26.67
CA SER A 653 -22.99 -29.07 26.12
C SER A 653 -21.83 -28.21 25.60
N VAL A 654 -22.03 -27.60 24.43
CA VAL A 654 -21.11 -26.64 23.81
C VAL A 654 -21.70 -25.25 23.96
N PHE A 655 -20.99 -24.35 24.65
CA PHE A 655 -21.40 -22.96 24.83
C PHE A 655 -20.58 -22.05 23.91
N TYR A 656 -21.27 -21.26 23.09
CA TYR A 656 -20.64 -20.28 22.21
C TYR A 656 -20.27 -19.02 23.00
N ASN A 657 -19.01 -18.61 22.89
CA ASN A 657 -18.46 -17.46 23.59
C ASN A 657 -17.83 -16.52 22.56
N PHE A 658 -18.47 -15.39 22.32
CA PHE A 658 -17.90 -14.30 21.54
C PHE A 658 -17.11 -13.39 22.48
N LEU A 659 -15.79 -13.51 22.42
CA LEU A 659 -14.88 -12.77 23.29
C LEU A 659 -14.43 -11.50 22.56
N GLN A 660 -14.55 -10.35 23.23
CA GLN A 660 -14.09 -9.07 22.70
C GLN A 660 -13.26 -8.36 23.77
N GLN A 661 -12.13 -7.78 23.35
CA GLN A 661 -11.26 -6.99 24.21
C GLN A 661 -10.93 -5.67 23.52
N GLN A 662 -11.44 -4.57 24.06
CA GLN A 662 -11.03 -3.23 23.66
C GLN A 662 -9.55 -3.00 24.02
N LEU A 663 -8.78 -2.44 23.10
CA LEU A 663 -7.34 -2.27 23.24
C LEU A 663 -7.00 -1.13 24.21
N VAL A 664 -7.64 0.02 24.05
CA VAL A 664 -7.45 1.20 24.92
C VAL A 664 -8.81 1.67 25.42
N SER A 665 -8.99 1.74 26.74
CA SER A 665 -10.25 2.10 27.40
C SER A 665 -10.07 3.14 28.51
N ILE A 666 -11.16 3.83 28.87
CA ILE A 666 -11.25 4.78 30.00
C ILE A 666 -12.30 4.29 31.03
N PRO A 667 -11.96 4.13 32.34
CA PRO A 667 -10.65 4.36 32.95
C PRO A 667 -9.60 3.33 32.49
N PRO A 668 -8.29 3.66 32.55
CA PRO A 668 -7.25 2.76 32.05
C PRO A 668 -7.30 1.38 32.72
N ALA A 669 -7.55 0.34 31.92
CA ALA A 669 -7.44 -1.04 32.36
C ALA A 669 -5.97 -1.50 32.31
N GLN A 670 -5.61 -2.56 33.03
CA GLN A 670 -4.27 -3.17 32.95
C GLN A 670 -3.90 -3.57 31.51
N TRP A 671 -4.90 -3.94 30.70
CA TRP A 671 -4.71 -4.30 29.28
C TRP A 671 -4.24 -3.13 28.40
N ASN A 672 -4.45 -1.87 28.82
CA ASN A 672 -4.08 -0.69 28.02
C ASN A 672 -2.59 -0.68 27.66
N PHE A 673 -1.70 -1.24 28.50
CA PHE A 673 -0.28 -1.39 28.15
C PHE A 673 -0.08 -2.16 26.84
N PHE A 674 -0.68 -3.35 26.73
CA PHE A 674 -0.61 -4.12 25.49
C PHE A 674 -1.38 -3.43 24.37
N GLY A 675 -2.51 -2.79 24.67
CA GLY A 675 -3.26 -1.97 23.72
C GLY A 675 -2.43 -0.88 23.05
N TRP A 676 -1.59 -0.16 23.82
CA TRP A 676 -0.71 0.87 23.28
C TRP A 676 0.40 0.33 22.38
N LEU A 677 0.83 -0.92 22.57
CA LEU A 677 1.73 -1.58 21.61
C LEU A 677 1.03 -1.76 20.25
N TYR A 678 -0.24 -2.21 20.25
CA TYR A 678 -1.03 -2.30 19.02
C TYR A 678 -1.27 -0.92 18.39
N MET A 679 -1.47 0.14 19.19
CA MET A 679 -1.63 1.50 18.67
C MET A 679 -0.33 2.02 18.02
N TYR A 680 0.82 1.71 18.61
CA TYR A 680 2.13 2.02 18.02
C TYR A 680 2.29 1.32 16.66
N ASP A 681 1.98 0.02 16.61
CA ASP A 681 2.03 -0.80 15.39
C ASP A 681 1.09 -0.27 14.28
N TRP A 682 -0.10 0.19 14.66
CA TRP A 682 -1.04 0.80 13.71
C TRP A 682 -0.48 2.09 13.08
N VAL A 683 0.12 2.95 13.90
CA VAL A 683 0.73 4.20 13.43
C VAL A 683 1.97 3.94 12.56
N GLN A 684 2.74 2.89 12.86
CA GLN A 684 3.86 2.45 12.02
C GLN A 684 3.41 1.75 10.73
N GLY A 685 2.12 1.45 10.57
CA GLY A 685 1.60 0.71 9.43
C GLY A 685 2.02 -0.76 9.42
N THR A 686 2.42 -1.34 10.56
CA THR A 686 2.62 -2.80 10.67
C THR A 686 1.30 -3.53 10.93
N ARG A 687 0.29 -2.80 11.42
CA ARG A 687 -1.11 -3.24 11.53
C ARG A 687 -2.04 -2.20 10.92
N GLU A 688 -3.28 -2.58 10.69
CA GLU A 688 -4.34 -1.65 10.31
C GLU A 688 -5.62 -1.93 11.09
N VAL A 689 -6.49 -0.91 11.15
CA VAL A 689 -7.81 -1.03 11.77
C VAL A 689 -8.86 -1.06 10.67
N VAL A 690 -9.74 -2.05 10.76
CA VAL A 690 -10.83 -2.25 9.80
C VAL A 690 -12.16 -2.27 10.56
N SER A 691 -13.15 -1.53 10.08
CA SER A 691 -14.52 -1.65 10.56
C SER A 691 -15.24 -2.77 9.85
N PHE A 692 -15.91 -3.63 10.61
CA PHE A 692 -16.85 -4.65 10.12
C PHE A 692 -18.25 -4.19 10.56
N GLU A 693 -18.97 -3.58 9.63
CA GLU A 693 -20.25 -2.89 9.85
C GLU A 693 -21.39 -3.81 9.41
N GLY A 694 -21.80 -4.69 10.32
CA GLY A 694 -22.93 -5.59 10.10
C GLY A 694 -24.27 -4.99 10.53
N ASP A 695 -25.31 -5.80 10.36
CA ASP A 695 -26.69 -5.42 10.70
C ASP A 695 -26.95 -5.41 12.21
N VAL A 696 -26.17 -6.16 12.99
CA VAL A 696 -26.34 -6.27 14.44
C VAL A 696 -25.36 -5.34 15.17
N THR A 697 -24.07 -5.41 14.84
CA THR A 697 -23.07 -4.50 15.41
C THR A 697 -22.03 -4.05 14.39
N THR A 698 -21.38 -2.93 14.70
CA THR A 698 -20.14 -2.52 14.04
C THR A 698 -18.97 -2.88 14.95
N LEU A 699 -18.02 -3.67 14.44
CA LEU A 699 -16.78 -4.00 15.13
C LEU A 699 -15.61 -3.24 14.52
N MET A 700 -14.86 -2.51 15.35
CA MET A 700 -13.61 -1.88 14.96
C MET A 700 -12.48 -2.80 15.37
N LEU A 701 -11.91 -3.53 14.41
CA LEU A 701 -10.95 -4.59 14.68
C LEU A 701 -9.53 -4.21 14.26
N MET A 702 -8.56 -4.54 15.10
CA MET A 702 -7.13 -4.43 14.80
C MET A 702 -6.64 -5.70 14.09
N SER A 703 -5.90 -5.55 12.99
CA SER A 703 -5.35 -6.69 12.24
C SER A 703 -4.21 -7.41 12.98
N ASP A 704 -3.83 -8.60 12.50
CA ASP A 704 -2.54 -9.23 12.79
C ASP A 704 -1.37 -8.41 12.18
N PRO A 705 -0.11 -8.56 12.63
CA PRO A 705 0.98 -7.76 12.09
C PRO A 705 1.38 -8.30 10.73
N TYR A 706 1.55 -7.39 9.78
CA TYR A 706 1.98 -7.73 8.43
C TYR A 706 3.49 -7.82 8.32
N THR A 707 3.96 -8.73 7.44
CA THR A 707 5.35 -8.71 7.02
C THR A 707 5.53 -7.61 5.97
N PRO A 708 6.51 -6.70 6.12
CA PRO A 708 6.74 -5.65 5.12
C PRO A 708 7.20 -6.25 3.80
N ASN A 709 6.85 -5.58 2.69
CA ASN A 709 7.43 -5.88 1.39
C ASN A 709 8.89 -5.40 1.38
N ILE A 710 9.81 -6.27 0.95
CA ILE A 710 11.23 -5.93 0.86
C ILE A 710 11.56 -5.49 -0.57
N ASN A 711 11.90 -4.21 -0.71
CA ASN A 711 12.40 -3.63 -1.95
C ASN A 711 13.89 -3.32 -1.85
N GLN A 712 14.48 -2.94 -2.98
CA GLN A 712 15.87 -2.49 -3.08
C GLN A 712 15.91 -1.19 -3.87
N ALA A 713 16.83 -0.30 -3.51
CA ALA A 713 17.09 0.90 -4.31
C ALA A 713 17.61 0.49 -5.69
N GLN A 714 17.10 1.14 -6.73
CA GLN A 714 17.48 0.81 -8.10
C GLN A 714 18.77 1.52 -8.48
N ALA A 715 19.85 0.76 -8.67
CA ALA A 715 21.15 1.33 -9.01
C ALA A 715 21.18 2.04 -10.38
N LEU A 716 20.31 1.62 -11.31
CA LEU A 716 20.13 2.28 -12.62
C LEU A 716 19.48 3.68 -12.51
N GLU A 717 18.88 4.01 -11.36
CA GLU A 717 18.33 5.35 -11.11
C GLU A 717 19.38 6.31 -10.55
N VAL A 718 20.57 5.82 -10.18
CA VAL A 718 21.72 6.67 -9.86
C VAL A 718 22.35 7.09 -11.19
N PRO A 719 22.22 8.36 -11.60
CA PRO A 719 22.75 8.79 -12.88
C PRO A 719 24.28 8.70 -12.83
N GLN A 720 24.85 7.89 -13.73
CA GLN A 720 26.30 7.78 -13.89
C GLN A 720 26.81 8.82 -14.87
N SER A 721 27.96 9.40 -14.52
CA SER A 721 28.50 10.67 -14.96
C SER A 721 28.47 10.98 -16.47
N ALA A 722 28.17 12.25 -16.76
CA ALA A 722 28.58 13.00 -17.95
C ALA A 722 30.12 13.02 -18.23
N CYS A 723 30.97 12.49 -17.35
CA CYS A 723 32.42 12.32 -17.58
C CYS A 723 32.79 11.28 -18.66
N GLN A 724 31.85 10.54 -19.25
CA GLN A 724 32.12 9.83 -20.51
C GLN A 724 32.12 10.77 -21.74
N TYR A 725 31.60 12.00 -21.60
CA TYR A 725 31.48 12.99 -22.69
C TYR A 725 32.50 14.14 -22.63
N LEU A 726 33.21 14.32 -21.50
CA LEU A 726 34.32 15.27 -21.32
C LEU A 726 35.65 14.53 -21.44
#